data_AF-A0A8T4LPJ8-F1
#
_entry.id   AF-A0A8T4LPJ8-F1
#
_cell.length_a   1.000
_cell.length_b   1.000
_cell.length_c   1.000
_cell.angle_alpha   90.00
_cell.angle_beta   90.00
_cell.angle_gamma   90.00
#
_symmetry.space_group_name_H-M   'P 1'
#
loop_
_entity.id
_entity.type
_entity.pdbx_description
1 polymer ?
#
loop_
_entity_poly.entity_id
_entity_poly.type
_entity_poly.pdbx_seq_one_letter_code
_entity_poly.pdbx_strand_id
1 'polypeptide(L)'
;MITKEKHLRKLGTGHSDHLEPLMPLDLEKINSIDDLVRAMGHTAFAGRNVGEAADVLETMVRDESCFKVLTLSGAMTVAKMGLLVCDMIDNGMCDAIVSTGALMAHGFIESAGMEHFKYRPDMEDTELYKRGYNRVYDTLEPETNFNRAYEIFKSQILGWDLNEVACSYKINKKLGEYLHKNVNGRGLLKSAYDKNVPVYIPAFTDSELGLDLALIRRELRKKGKDMSYDPFLDLEDYTERVLKAKTLGIFTIGGGVPRNWAQQVGPYLDLIRWRLIDNGDYSKYHISEEEGNGHVKKFKYAVRICPEPTHFGGLCLHGDTKIDTPRDLSVFPEGIPIKDLVGKYNFPVYSYDTQKGRIVLSNVRQVWSTGKKKLYKLTYGWISGWVSGKREFKSDSIIASQDHKFMLRDGTYKKLSELKENDRLMPFNSYYKADKHGEYRFIRLNNSRTIAEHRFIMQELKQMVLASNYAVHHIDHNTLNNSIENLDIIDFAEHARYHRFAESDESREKRIQALKENCDPVLMQQMSRSYWDGLSEEGYKELCEKRKEYALSSNEERLRRSNIAKNYWDSLNEEERRVRLQNAHNATAKRWLSLSQEVRSAIVSNEKNGRWIKGISEATVKDALVKENGIITKAARRLDITVKVFNKRMKIYGINRGWINNNCPDNHFVMFIEYYGEEDTYDMTVDDAHNFAANGIIVSNSGCTYSEGVSWGKFVPISEGGRQVEVYSDATIAWPMIVKAVLERLGKEK
;
A
#
# COMPACT_ATOMS: atom_id res chain seq x y z
N MET A 1 8.49 -26.42 61.75
CA MET A 1 7.92 -25.35 60.90
C MET A 1 9.06 -24.80 60.05
N ILE A 2 9.11 -25.17 58.77
CA ILE A 2 10.15 -24.70 57.84
C ILE A 2 9.53 -23.55 57.04
N THR A 3 9.95 -22.32 57.35
CA THR A 3 9.64 -21.10 56.59
C THR A 3 10.34 -21.18 55.24
N LYS A 4 9.57 -21.41 54.16
CA LYS A 4 10.04 -21.24 52.78
C LYS A 4 10.30 -19.75 52.55
N GLU A 5 11.57 -19.36 52.45
CA GLU A 5 11.95 -18.08 51.86
C GLU A 5 11.41 -18.00 50.42
N LYS A 6 10.48 -17.07 50.19
CA LYS A 6 10.13 -16.66 48.82
C LYS A 6 11.35 -15.93 48.27
N HIS A 7 12.03 -16.52 47.28
CA HIS A 7 12.98 -15.78 46.44
C HIS A 7 12.24 -14.63 45.74
N LEU A 8 12.21 -13.46 46.38
CA LEU A 8 11.66 -12.24 45.82
C LEU A 8 12.64 -11.73 44.77
N ARG A 9 12.18 -11.63 43.51
CA ARG A 9 12.93 -11.00 42.43
C ARG A 9 13.32 -9.59 42.87
N LYS A 10 14.61 -9.27 42.84
CA LYS A 10 15.10 -7.90 43.06
C LYS A 10 14.67 -7.04 41.87
N LEU A 11 13.81 -6.06 42.12
CA LEU A 11 13.33 -5.11 41.10
C LEU A 11 14.23 -3.87 41.12
N GLY A 12 14.63 -3.39 39.95
CA GLY A 12 15.36 -2.13 39.80
C GLY A 12 14.43 -0.94 40.02
N THR A 13 14.99 0.20 40.47
CA THR A 13 14.23 1.45 40.68
C THR A 13 14.36 2.42 39.52
N GLY A 14 15.06 2.04 38.44
CA GLY A 14 15.48 2.91 37.36
C GLY A 14 16.67 3.79 37.75
N HIS A 15 16.63 4.44 38.92
CA HIS A 15 17.78 5.17 39.46
C HIS A 15 18.98 4.26 39.76
N SER A 16 18.72 3.03 40.24
CA SER A 16 19.76 2.01 40.43
C SER A 16 20.47 1.60 39.14
N ASP A 17 19.79 1.80 38.00
CA ASP A 17 20.25 1.42 36.66
C ASP A 17 20.67 2.66 35.84
N HIS A 18 20.83 3.82 36.50
CA HIS A 18 21.18 5.11 35.88
C HIS A 18 20.25 5.53 34.73
N LEU A 19 18.96 5.17 34.80
CA LEU A 19 17.96 5.60 33.82
C LEU A 19 17.56 7.07 34.05
N GLU A 20 17.29 7.79 32.96
CA GLU A 20 16.78 9.15 33.00
C GLU A 20 15.25 9.17 33.19
N PRO A 21 14.72 9.85 34.22
CA PRO A 21 13.27 9.97 34.42
C PRO A 21 12.65 10.96 33.44
N LEU A 22 11.42 10.66 32.99
CA LEU A 22 10.64 11.57 32.14
C LEU A 22 10.04 12.72 32.96
N MET A 23 9.77 13.85 32.31
CA MET A 23 9.17 15.03 32.94
C MET A 23 7.80 15.34 32.32
N PRO A 24 6.78 15.72 33.13
CA PRO A 24 5.53 16.26 32.60
C PRO A 24 5.75 17.55 31.80
N LEU A 25 5.12 17.66 30.64
CA LEU A 25 5.11 18.90 29.87
C LEU A 25 4.23 19.93 30.56
N ASP A 26 4.86 20.98 31.12
CA ASP A 26 4.20 22.06 31.83
C ASP A 26 4.18 23.33 30.97
N LEU A 27 3.03 23.57 30.31
CA LEU A 27 2.86 24.70 29.38
C LEU A 27 2.93 26.07 30.08
N GLU A 28 2.69 26.14 31.40
CA GLU A 28 2.76 27.41 32.14
C GLU A 28 4.20 27.93 32.28
N LYS A 29 5.20 27.05 32.09
CA LYS A 29 6.64 27.39 32.18
C LYS A 29 7.30 27.67 30.83
N ILE A 30 6.55 27.58 29.73
CA ILE A 30 7.09 27.71 28.37
C ILE A 30 7.05 29.18 27.94
N ASN A 31 8.22 29.79 27.72
CA ASN A 31 8.33 31.19 27.28
C ASN A 31 8.83 31.34 25.84
N SER A 32 9.33 30.26 25.23
CA SER A 32 9.82 30.27 23.84
C SER A 32 9.62 28.91 23.15
N ILE A 33 9.89 28.84 21.85
CA ILE A 33 9.82 27.58 21.10
C ILE A 33 10.95 26.63 21.54
N ASP A 34 12.14 27.15 21.84
CA ASP A 34 13.22 26.39 22.46
C ASP A 34 12.78 25.74 23.79
N ASP A 35 12.13 26.50 24.69
CA ASP A 35 11.61 25.95 25.95
C ASP A 35 10.64 24.79 25.70
N LEU A 36 9.72 24.96 24.74
CA LEU A 36 8.76 23.93 24.36
C LEU A 36 9.46 22.67 23.84
N VAL A 37 10.40 22.83 22.90
CA VAL A 37 11.12 21.72 22.27
C VAL A 37 12.01 20.99 23.28
N ARG A 38 12.68 21.70 24.20
CA ARG A 38 13.43 21.08 25.30
C ARG A 38 12.52 20.30 26.24
N ALA A 39 11.40 20.87 26.66
CA ALA A 39 10.43 20.18 27.50
C ALA A 39 9.86 18.93 26.81
N MET A 40 9.58 19.00 25.50
CA MET A 40 9.18 17.85 24.70
C MET A 40 10.26 16.76 24.66
N GLY A 41 11.55 17.12 24.65
CA GLY A 41 12.69 16.19 24.75
C GLY A 41 12.61 15.27 25.97
N HIS A 42 12.10 15.74 27.10
CA HIS A 42 11.95 14.94 28.32
C HIS A 42 10.64 14.12 28.37
N THR A 43 9.85 14.13 27.30
CA THR A 43 8.60 13.35 27.18
C THR A 43 8.84 12.02 26.45
N ALA A 44 7.89 11.55 25.63
CA ALA A 44 7.94 10.28 24.90
C ALA A 44 7.48 10.44 23.44
N PHE A 45 7.72 9.40 22.63
CA PHE A 45 7.34 9.32 21.21
C PHE A 45 7.92 10.48 20.37
N ALA A 46 7.21 10.91 19.32
CA ALA A 46 7.67 11.98 18.43
C ALA A 46 8.02 13.29 19.15
N GLY A 47 7.40 13.57 20.31
CA GLY A 47 7.75 14.73 21.13
C GLY A 47 9.20 14.70 21.59
N ARG A 48 9.67 13.55 22.10
CA ARG A 48 11.08 13.33 22.45
C ARG A 48 11.98 13.52 21.24
N ASN A 49 11.62 12.89 20.12
CA ASN A 49 12.41 12.93 18.89
C ASN A 49 12.56 14.37 18.35
N VAL A 50 11.56 15.24 18.50
CA VAL A 50 11.66 16.67 18.15
C VAL A 50 12.72 17.38 19.00
N GLY A 51 12.76 17.12 20.31
CA GLY A 51 13.80 17.65 21.20
C GLY A 51 15.20 17.16 20.82
N GLU A 52 15.36 15.85 20.68
CA GLU A 52 16.62 15.22 20.28
C GLU A 52 17.08 15.69 18.89
N ALA A 53 16.16 15.89 17.95
CA ALA A 53 16.46 16.39 16.61
C ALA A 53 16.97 17.84 16.63
N ALA A 54 16.42 18.68 17.49
CA ALA A 54 16.93 20.03 17.71
C ALA A 54 18.34 20.01 18.31
N ASP A 55 18.61 19.11 19.27
CA ASP A 55 19.94 18.96 19.86
C ASP A 55 20.99 18.47 18.85
N VAL A 56 20.64 17.51 18.00
CA VAL A 56 21.53 17.02 16.92
C VAL A 56 21.72 18.08 15.84
N LEU A 57 20.66 18.78 15.42
CA LEU A 57 20.77 19.88 14.45
C LEU A 57 21.64 21.01 15.01
N GLU A 58 21.44 21.42 16.26
CA GLU A 58 22.28 22.43 16.92
C GLU A 58 23.75 22.00 16.93
N THR A 59 24.04 20.76 17.35
CA THR A 59 25.40 20.22 17.34
C THR A 59 26.01 20.27 15.93
N MET A 60 25.23 19.87 14.93
CA MET A 60 25.65 19.85 13.53
C MET A 60 25.93 21.26 12.99
N VAL A 61 25.11 22.25 13.33
CA VAL A 61 25.27 23.64 12.88
C VAL A 61 26.46 24.32 13.57
N ARG A 62 26.71 24.01 14.84
CA ARG A 62 27.86 24.54 15.60
C ARG A 62 29.20 23.91 15.22
N ASP A 63 29.21 22.75 14.57
CA ASP A 63 30.44 22.15 14.03
C ASP A 63 30.86 22.90 12.75
N GLU A 64 31.73 23.90 12.90
CA GLU A 64 32.27 24.70 11.79
C GLU A 64 33.01 23.87 10.73
N SER A 65 33.47 22.67 11.11
CA SER A 65 34.16 21.74 10.21
C SER A 65 33.21 20.80 9.44
N CYS A 66 31.92 20.88 9.75
CA CYS A 66 30.87 20.05 9.17
C CYS A 66 30.32 20.66 7.88
N PHE A 67 30.35 19.89 6.79
CA PHE A 67 29.60 20.20 5.58
C PHE A 67 28.16 19.68 5.72
N LYS A 68 27.20 20.59 5.70
CA LYS A 68 25.80 20.40 6.10
C LYS A 68 24.93 20.30 4.85
N VAL A 69 24.37 19.13 4.60
CA VAL A 69 23.54 18.87 3.41
C VAL A 69 22.07 18.86 3.79
N LEU A 70 21.27 19.72 3.17
CA LEU A 70 19.82 19.71 3.30
C LEU A 70 19.22 18.92 2.13
N THR A 71 18.44 17.87 2.43
CA THR A 71 17.75 17.09 1.39
C THR A 71 16.25 17.30 1.49
N LEU A 72 15.60 17.73 0.40
CA LEU A 72 14.19 18.10 0.38
C LEU A 72 13.39 17.22 -0.60
N SER A 73 12.30 16.65 -0.10
CA SER A 73 11.32 15.90 -0.89
C SER A 73 9.90 16.17 -0.37
N GLY A 74 8.89 15.65 -1.07
CA GLY A 74 7.49 16.01 -0.82
C GLY A 74 7.14 17.41 -1.35
N ALA A 75 5.91 17.87 -1.17
CA ALA A 75 5.43 19.13 -1.74
C ALA A 75 5.74 20.36 -0.85
N MET A 76 6.95 20.48 -0.28
CA MET A 76 7.24 21.46 0.78
C MET A 76 7.16 22.94 0.34
N THR A 77 7.59 23.28 -0.87
CA THR A 77 7.47 24.66 -1.39
C THR A 77 6.02 25.03 -1.68
N VAL A 78 5.27 24.10 -2.27
CA VAL A 78 3.81 24.24 -2.45
C VAL A 78 3.08 24.37 -1.10
N ALA A 79 3.54 23.63 -0.09
CA ALA A 79 3.07 23.71 1.30
C ALA A 79 3.59 24.93 2.09
N LYS A 80 4.18 25.92 1.41
CA LYS A 80 4.62 27.20 1.99
C LYS A 80 5.75 27.10 3.02
N MET A 81 6.60 26.08 2.90
CA MET A 81 7.81 25.93 3.71
C MET A 81 9.05 26.57 3.08
N GLY A 82 8.92 27.31 1.96
CA GLY A 82 10.05 27.92 1.25
C GLY A 82 10.86 28.92 2.09
N LEU A 83 10.20 29.72 2.93
CA LEU A 83 10.87 30.65 3.84
C LEU A 83 11.66 29.96 4.94
N LEU A 84 11.25 28.76 5.35
CA LEU A 84 11.99 27.96 6.32
C LEU A 84 13.34 27.50 5.76
N VAL A 85 13.36 27.15 4.46
CA VAL A 85 14.62 26.88 3.75
C VAL A 85 15.48 28.14 3.67
N CYS A 86 14.87 29.31 3.41
CA CYS A 86 15.59 30.58 3.44
C CYS A 86 16.21 30.83 4.83
N ASP A 87 15.49 30.58 5.92
CA ASP A 87 16.01 30.74 7.29
C ASP A 87 17.21 29.81 7.54
N MET A 88 17.15 28.56 7.07
CA MET A 88 18.28 27.64 7.18
C MET A 88 19.49 28.10 6.36
N ILE A 89 19.30 28.56 5.12
CA ILE A 89 20.37 29.09 4.26
C ILE A 89 20.97 30.35 4.89
N ASP A 90 20.13 31.31 5.25
CA ASP A 90 20.55 32.65 5.66
C ASP A 90 21.34 32.63 6.98
N ASN A 91 21.09 31.63 7.83
CA ASN A 91 21.77 31.38 9.11
C ASN A 91 22.86 30.31 9.06
N GLY A 92 23.28 29.85 7.86
CA GLY A 92 24.39 28.91 7.71
C GLY A 92 24.09 27.50 8.24
N MET A 93 22.82 27.10 8.30
CA MET A 93 22.40 25.78 8.77
C MET A 93 22.54 24.70 7.68
N CYS A 94 22.79 25.09 6.43
CA CYS A 94 23.12 24.18 5.32
C CYS A 94 24.12 24.82 4.34
N ASP A 95 25.02 23.99 3.82
CA ASP A 95 26.06 24.37 2.86
C ASP A 95 25.77 23.86 1.43
N ALA A 96 24.84 22.91 1.28
CA ALA A 96 24.32 22.42 0.00
C ALA A 96 22.87 21.93 0.14
N ILE A 97 22.12 22.01 -0.95
CA ILE A 97 20.74 21.49 -1.03
C ILE A 97 20.66 20.43 -2.13
N VAL A 98 20.02 19.30 -1.84
CA VAL A 98 19.62 18.30 -2.83
C VAL A 98 18.11 18.18 -2.80
N SER A 99 17.44 18.34 -3.94
CA SER A 99 15.98 18.42 -4.00
C SER A 99 15.39 17.65 -5.20
N THR A 100 14.08 17.39 -5.17
CA THR A 100 13.34 17.05 -6.40
C THR A 100 13.17 18.30 -7.26
N GLY A 101 12.98 18.09 -8.57
CA GLY A 101 12.87 19.19 -9.52
C GLY A 101 11.55 19.93 -9.40
N ALA A 102 10.43 19.21 -9.20
CA ALA A 102 9.12 19.82 -8.93
C ALA A 102 9.19 20.80 -7.74
N LEU A 103 9.85 20.44 -6.63
CA LEU A 103 9.99 21.34 -5.47
C LEU A 103 10.66 22.67 -5.84
N MET A 104 11.71 22.61 -6.66
CA MET A 104 12.43 23.80 -7.11
C MET A 104 11.63 24.60 -8.14
N ALA A 105 10.85 23.94 -9.01
CA ALA A 105 9.96 24.61 -9.95
C ALA A 105 8.86 25.40 -9.20
N HIS A 106 8.14 24.77 -8.29
CA HIS A 106 7.12 25.43 -7.47
C HIS A 106 7.72 26.51 -6.56
N GLY A 107 8.91 26.25 -5.99
CA GLY A 107 9.63 27.24 -5.18
C GLY A 107 10.09 28.45 -5.99
N PHE A 108 10.49 28.24 -7.25
CA PHE A 108 10.79 29.31 -8.19
C PHE A 108 9.53 30.11 -8.55
N ILE A 109 8.40 29.44 -8.80
CA ILE A 109 7.12 30.07 -9.07
C ILE A 109 6.71 30.98 -7.90
N GLU A 110 6.75 30.46 -6.68
CA GLU A 110 6.48 31.23 -5.46
C GLU A 110 7.45 32.42 -5.33
N SER A 111 8.75 32.17 -5.50
CA SER A 111 9.78 33.21 -5.38
C SER A 111 9.67 34.29 -6.45
N ALA A 112 9.07 33.99 -7.61
CA ALA A 112 8.79 34.94 -8.68
C ALA A 112 7.52 35.77 -8.44
N GLY A 113 6.88 35.61 -7.27
CA GLY A 113 5.71 36.38 -6.84
C GLY A 113 4.37 35.81 -7.29
N MET A 114 4.32 34.53 -7.68
CA MET A 114 3.09 33.86 -8.07
C MET A 114 2.47 33.09 -6.91
N GLU A 115 1.14 32.99 -6.93
CA GLU A 115 0.36 32.49 -5.81
C GLU A 115 -0.06 31.02 -5.99
N HIS A 116 -0.19 30.34 -4.85
CA HIS A 116 -0.81 29.02 -4.75
C HIS A 116 -2.08 29.18 -3.90
N PHE A 117 -3.11 28.38 -4.15
CA PHE A 117 -4.42 28.54 -3.53
C PHE A 117 -4.82 27.30 -2.74
N LYS A 118 -5.57 27.48 -1.67
CA LYS A 118 -6.14 26.35 -0.92
C LYS A 118 -7.19 25.63 -1.76
N TYR A 119 -7.09 24.30 -1.86
CA TYR A 119 -8.10 23.48 -2.51
C TYR A 119 -9.40 23.45 -1.71
N ARG A 120 -10.53 23.44 -2.42
CA ARG A 120 -11.86 23.32 -1.82
C ARG A 120 -12.43 21.93 -2.16
N PRO A 121 -12.82 21.11 -1.16
CA PRO A 121 -13.31 19.75 -1.40
C PRO A 121 -14.59 19.63 -2.24
N ASP A 122 -15.31 20.73 -2.50
CA ASP A 122 -16.49 20.78 -3.37
C ASP A 122 -16.14 20.83 -4.87
N MET A 123 -14.85 20.93 -5.22
CA MET A 123 -14.38 21.00 -6.60
C MET A 123 -13.90 19.64 -7.10
N GLU A 124 -14.51 19.14 -8.18
CA GLU A 124 -14.12 17.91 -8.85
C GLU A 124 -12.83 18.05 -9.67
N ASP A 125 -11.96 17.04 -9.65
CA ASP A 125 -10.67 17.06 -10.37
C ASP A 125 -10.85 17.25 -11.89
N THR A 126 -11.95 16.79 -12.47
CA THR A 126 -12.28 17.02 -13.89
C THR A 126 -12.56 18.50 -14.19
N GLU A 127 -13.16 19.23 -13.26
CA GLU A 127 -13.43 20.66 -13.40
C GLU A 127 -12.16 21.48 -13.18
N LEU A 128 -11.32 21.07 -12.22
CA LEU A 128 -10.00 21.68 -12.02
C LEU A 128 -9.16 21.60 -13.30
N TYR A 129 -9.08 20.42 -13.92
CA TYR A 129 -8.35 20.23 -15.18
C TYR A 129 -8.88 21.14 -16.30
N LYS A 130 -10.20 21.22 -16.50
CA LYS A 130 -10.80 22.10 -17.54
C LYS A 130 -10.50 23.58 -17.33
N ARG A 131 -10.30 24.00 -16.08
CA ARG A 131 -9.97 25.38 -15.71
C ARG A 131 -8.46 25.65 -15.66
N GLY A 132 -7.62 24.64 -15.88
CA GLY A 132 -6.16 24.76 -15.77
C GLY A 132 -5.70 24.96 -14.32
N TYR A 133 -6.29 24.24 -13.36
CA TYR A 133 -5.82 24.21 -11.98
C TYR A 133 -5.22 22.84 -11.66
N ASN A 134 -3.93 22.81 -11.37
CA ASN A 134 -3.22 21.60 -10.97
C ASN A 134 -3.33 21.42 -9.45
N ARG A 135 -3.88 20.28 -9.00
CA ARG A 135 -4.04 19.98 -7.58
C ARG A 135 -2.84 19.21 -7.05
N VAL A 136 -2.23 19.74 -5.99
CA VAL A 136 -1.19 19.10 -5.18
C VAL A 136 -1.77 18.91 -3.77
N TYR A 137 -2.28 17.72 -3.49
CA TYR A 137 -3.02 17.40 -2.27
C TYR A 137 -4.19 18.38 -2.00
N ASP A 138 -4.03 19.28 -1.04
CA ASP A 138 -5.01 20.29 -0.61
C ASP A 138 -4.61 21.72 -1.07
N THR A 139 -3.71 21.81 -2.04
CA THR A 139 -3.25 23.06 -2.66
C THR A 139 -3.50 23.01 -4.18
N LEU A 140 -3.81 24.17 -4.77
CA LEU A 140 -4.02 24.38 -6.19
C LEU A 140 -2.96 25.34 -6.73
N GLU A 141 -2.45 25.00 -7.91
CA GLU A 141 -1.56 25.85 -8.67
C GLU A 141 -2.12 26.08 -10.08
N PRO A 142 -2.39 27.35 -10.45
CA PRO A 142 -2.85 27.68 -11.78
C PRO A 142 -1.82 27.40 -12.88
N GLU A 143 -2.25 26.85 -14.01
CA GLU A 143 -1.41 26.66 -15.19
C GLU A 143 -0.81 27.97 -15.72
N THR A 144 -1.47 29.10 -15.46
CA THR A 144 -0.94 30.44 -15.76
C THR A 144 0.38 30.72 -15.05
N ASN A 145 0.63 30.11 -13.89
CA ASN A 145 1.91 30.22 -13.20
C ASN A 145 3.03 29.52 -13.97
N PHE A 146 2.80 28.29 -14.43
CA PHE A 146 3.79 27.56 -15.24
C PHE A 146 4.11 28.31 -16.54
N ASN A 147 3.09 28.87 -17.21
CA ASN A 147 3.31 29.69 -18.42
C ASN A 147 4.21 30.90 -18.13
N ARG A 148 4.00 31.59 -17.00
CA ARG A 148 4.84 32.74 -16.63
C ARG A 148 6.25 32.31 -16.22
N ALA A 149 6.38 31.20 -15.49
CA ALA A 149 7.67 30.62 -15.15
C ALA A 149 8.47 30.20 -16.40
N TYR A 150 7.80 29.58 -17.37
CA TYR A 150 8.36 29.20 -18.66
C TYR A 150 8.96 30.40 -19.40
N GLU A 151 8.25 31.52 -19.49
CA GLU A 151 8.77 32.72 -20.17
C GLU A 151 10.04 33.26 -19.50
N ILE A 152 10.07 33.29 -18.17
CA ILE A 152 11.27 33.70 -17.41
C ILE A 152 12.39 32.70 -17.67
N PHE A 153 12.13 31.40 -17.50
CA PHE A 153 13.12 30.35 -17.66
C PHE A 153 13.71 30.34 -19.08
N LYS A 154 12.86 30.43 -20.10
CA LYS A 154 13.24 30.54 -21.51
C LYS A 154 14.17 31.73 -21.75
N SER A 155 13.89 32.89 -21.16
CA SER A 155 14.77 34.06 -21.29
C SER A 155 16.18 33.80 -20.74
N GLN A 156 16.29 33.04 -19.65
CA GLN A 156 17.58 32.70 -19.04
C GLN A 156 18.34 31.67 -19.88
N ILE A 157 17.65 30.65 -20.39
CA ILE A 157 18.26 29.59 -21.22
C ILE A 157 18.67 30.12 -22.61
N LEU A 158 17.90 31.03 -23.21
CA LEU A 158 18.30 31.66 -24.49
C LEU A 158 19.53 32.56 -24.34
N GLY A 159 19.79 33.08 -23.14
CA GLY A 159 21.01 33.81 -22.80
C GLY A 159 22.19 32.93 -22.34
N TRP A 160 22.04 31.60 -22.36
CA TRP A 160 23.07 30.66 -21.94
C TRP A 160 24.23 30.57 -22.95
N ASP A 161 25.48 30.50 -22.46
CA ASP A 161 26.63 30.20 -23.32
C ASP A 161 26.59 28.74 -23.75
N LEU A 162 26.31 28.49 -25.03
CA LEU A 162 26.17 27.13 -25.56
C LEU A 162 27.47 26.32 -25.56
N ASN A 163 28.63 26.95 -25.32
CA ASN A 163 29.88 26.23 -25.09
C ASN A 163 29.98 25.66 -23.67
N GLU A 164 29.18 26.17 -22.73
CA GLU A 164 29.12 25.69 -21.36
C GLU A 164 28.13 24.53 -21.23
N VAL A 165 28.61 23.41 -20.69
CA VAL A 165 27.74 22.27 -20.33
C VAL A 165 26.91 22.63 -19.09
N ALA A 166 25.59 22.58 -19.24
CA ALA A 166 24.65 22.82 -18.17
C ALA A 166 24.50 21.61 -17.25
N CYS A 167 24.15 21.86 -15.99
CA CYS A 167 23.72 20.89 -15.01
C CYS A 167 22.70 21.56 -14.08
N SER A 168 22.05 20.81 -13.19
CA SER A 168 20.93 21.35 -12.42
C SER A 168 21.35 22.48 -11.48
N TYR A 169 22.51 22.36 -10.81
CA TYR A 169 22.99 23.40 -9.90
C TYR A 169 23.26 24.73 -10.63
N LYS A 170 23.90 24.69 -11.81
CA LYS A 170 24.18 25.92 -12.56
C LYS A 170 22.89 26.59 -13.06
N ILE A 171 21.91 25.78 -13.50
CA ILE A 171 20.60 26.29 -13.91
C ILE A 171 19.89 26.96 -12.71
N ASN A 172 19.85 26.29 -11.56
CA ASN A 172 19.26 26.84 -10.34
C ASN A 172 19.96 28.13 -9.88
N LYS A 173 21.30 28.17 -9.98
CA LYS A 173 22.09 29.37 -9.70
C LYS A 173 21.70 30.54 -10.61
N LYS A 174 21.46 30.28 -11.90
CA LYS A 174 21.01 31.29 -12.86
C LYS A 174 19.61 31.81 -12.54
N LEU A 175 18.70 30.94 -12.14
CA LEU A 175 17.37 31.34 -11.68
C LEU A 175 17.44 32.14 -10.38
N GLY A 176 18.31 31.76 -9.45
CA GLY A 176 18.59 32.52 -8.23
C GLY A 176 19.13 33.92 -8.53
N GLU A 177 20.06 34.05 -9.48
CA GLU A 177 20.57 35.35 -9.97
C GLU A 177 19.44 36.21 -10.54
N TYR A 178 18.55 35.62 -11.35
CA TYR A 178 17.39 36.32 -11.89
C TYR A 178 16.48 36.85 -10.76
N LEU A 179 16.15 36.00 -9.78
CA LEU A 179 15.32 36.39 -8.65
C LEU A 179 15.97 37.48 -7.80
N HIS A 180 17.28 37.40 -7.58
CA HIS A 180 18.04 38.44 -6.87
C HIS A 180 17.88 39.81 -7.54
N LYS A 181 18.01 39.86 -8.87
CA LYS A 181 17.99 41.11 -9.64
C LYS A 181 16.58 41.67 -9.86
N ASN A 182 15.57 40.82 -10.00
CA ASN A 182 14.27 41.21 -10.54
C ASN A 182 13.11 41.09 -9.56
N VAL A 183 13.29 40.40 -8.42
CA VAL A 183 12.18 40.13 -7.49
C VAL A 183 12.51 40.57 -6.06
N ASN A 184 11.59 41.34 -5.48
CA ASN A 184 11.65 41.79 -4.09
C ASN A 184 11.16 40.67 -3.15
N GLY A 185 11.75 40.59 -1.95
CA GLY A 185 11.44 39.55 -0.97
C GLY A 185 12.45 38.41 -0.96
N ARG A 186 12.20 37.44 -0.07
CA ARG A 186 13.01 36.23 0.14
C ARG A 186 12.48 35.11 -0.75
N GLY A 187 13.37 34.25 -1.21
CA GLY A 187 13.03 33.09 -2.03
C GLY A 187 14.16 32.09 -2.01
N LEU A 188 13.83 30.79 -2.06
CA LEU A 188 14.80 29.71 -1.82
C LEU A 188 16.02 29.80 -2.74
N LEU A 189 15.80 29.89 -4.06
CA LEU A 189 16.88 29.98 -5.03
C LEU A 189 17.63 31.32 -4.95
N LYS A 190 16.96 32.39 -4.50
CA LYS A 190 17.57 33.70 -4.27
C LYS A 190 18.51 33.66 -3.06
N SER A 191 18.05 33.17 -1.90
CA SER A 191 18.91 32.97 -0.73
C SER A 191 20.08 32.04 -1.05
N ALA A 192 19.84 30.98 -1.82
CA ALA A 192 20.89 30.06 -2.25
C ALA A 192 21.95 30.77 -3.13
N TYR A 193 21.52 31.62 -4.06
CA TYR A 193 22.44 32.46 -4.85
C TYR A 193 23.21 33.45 -3.98
N ASP A 194 22.52 34.19 -3.10
CA ASP A 194 23.09 35.23 -2.22
C ASP A 194 24.12 34.66 -1.24
N LYS A 195 23.92 33.41 -0.79
CA LYS A 195 24.82 32.70 0.14
C LYS A 195 25.76 31.71 -0.55
N ASN A 196 25.74 31.64 -1.88
CA ASN A 196 26.54 30.70 -2.67
C ASN A 196 26.37 29.23 -2.27
N VAL A 197 25.13 28.84 -1.92
CA VAL A 197 24.72 27.48 -1.61
C VAL A 197 24.27 26.78 -2.91
N PRO A 198 24.92 25.70 -3.36
CA PRO A 198 24.50 24.96 -4.54
C PRO A 198 23.20 24.18 -4.29
N VAL A 199 22.35 24.10 -5.32
CA VAL A 199 21.07 23.39 -5.29
C VAL A 199 21.04 22.34 -6.39
N TYR A 200 21.20 21.08 -6.02
CA TYR A 200 21.25 19.95 -6.95
C TYR A 200 19.88 19.29 -7.12
N ILE A 201 19.56 18.90 -8.36
CA ILE A 201 18.35 18.16 -8.74
C ILE A 201 18.76 16.92 -9.52
N PRO A 202 18.91 15.76 -8.86
CA PRO A 202 19.39 14.54 -9.52
C PRO A 202 18.51 14.06 -10.67
N ALA A 203 17.19 14.17 -10.49
CA ALA A 203 16.18 13.78 -11.46
C ALA A 203 15.58 15.03 -12.14
N PHE A 204 16.42 15.87 -12.76
CA PHE A 204 15.98 17.16 -13.31
C PHE A 204 14.87 17.03 -14.37
N THR A 205 14.92 16.00 -15.20
CA THR A 205 13.92 15.76 -16.25
C THR A 205 12.54 15.42 -15.69
N ASP A 206 12.46 15.01 -14.43
CA ASP A 206 11.21 14.77 -13.69
C ASP A 206 10.75 16.07 -13.00
N SER A 207 10.54 17.12 -13.80
CA SER A 207 10.05 18.42 -13.34
C SER A 207 9.55 19.29 -14.48
N GLU A 208 8.75 20.30 -14.14
CA GLU A 208 8.23 21.30 -15.06
C GLU A 208 9.36 22.06 -15.75
N LEU A 209 10.40 22.47 -15.02
CA LEU A 209 11.59 23.10 -15.59
C LEU A 209 12.36 22.16 -16.52
N GLY A 210 12.36 20.86 -16.23
CA GLY A 210 12.93 19.82 -17.10
C GLY A 210 12.17 19.68 -18.43
N LEU A 211 10.83 19.69 -18.37
CA LEU A 211 9.97 19.68 -19.56
C LEU A 211 10.16 20.96 -20.39
N ASP A 212 10.21 22.12 -19.74
CA ASP A 212 10.45 23.41 -20.37
C ASP A 212 11.81 23.43 -21.09
N LEU A 213 12.85 22.88 -20.44
CA LEU A 213 14.16 22.79 -21.05
C LEU A 213 14.14 21.91 -22.31
N ALA A 214 13.41 20.80 -22.29
CA ALA A 214 13.26 19.93 -23.45
C ALA A 214 12.57 20.64 -24.63
N LEU A 215 11.58 21.49 -24.36
CA LEU A 215 10.92 22.32 -25.37
C LEU A 215 11.88 23.38 -25.94
N ILE A 216 12.61 24.09 -25.08
CA ILE A 216 13.58 25.11 -25.51
C ILE A 216 14.69 24.48 -26.36
N ARG A 217 15.21 23.32 -25.97
CA ARG A 217 16.21 22.58 -26.77
C ARG A 217 15.67 22.17 -28.14
N ARG A 218 14.40 21.76 -28.24
CA ARG A 218 13.76 21.49 -29.54
C ARG A 218 13.72 22.73 -30.44
N GLU A 219 13.44 23.90 -29.87
CA GLU A 219 13.48 25.16 -30.62
C GLU A 219 14.91 25.54 -31.06
N LEU A 220 15.90 25.38 -30.19
CA LEU A 220 17.31 25.63 -30.51
C LEU A 220 17.78 24.70 -31.66
N ARG A 221 17.43 23.41 -31.60
CA ARG A 221 17.81 22.42 -32.62
C ARG A 221 17.26 22.75 -34.00
N LYS A 222 16.05 23.32 -34.09
CA LYS A 222 15.50 23.83 -35.36
C LYS A 222 16.34 24.96 -35.97
N LYS A 223 17.11 25.68 -35.15
CA LYS A 223 18.03 26.75 -35.55
C LYS A 223 19.48 26.27 -35.69
N GLY A 224 19.73 24.96 -35.67
CA GLY A 224 21.07 24.38 -35.75
C GLY A 224 21.92 24.58 -34.49
N LYS A 225 21.31 24.87 -33.33
CA LYS A 225 21.97 25.03 -32.03
C LYS A 225 21.47 23.97 -31.05
N ASP A 226 22.23 23.62 -30.02
CA ASP A 226 21.73 22.82 -28.89
C ASP A 226 22.46 23.25 -27.61
N MET A 227 21.83 23.02 -26.47
CA MET A 227 22.44 23.21 -25.16
C MET A 227 22.73 21.83 -24.56
N SER A 228 24.00 21.58 -24.23
CA SER A 228 24.43 20.35 -23.58
C SER A 228 24.00 20.34 -22.11
N TYR A 229 23.54 19.19 -21.63
CA TYR A 229 23.19 18.98 -20.22
C TYR A 229 23.83 17.68 -19.73
N ASP A 230 24.55 17.75 -18.63
CA ASP A 230 25.23 16.60 -18.00
C ASP A 230 24.96 16.57 -16.48
N PRO A 231 24.19 15.59 -15.98
CA PRO A 231 23.91 15.46 -14.55
C PRO A 231 25.13 14.96 -13.75
N PHE A 232 26.16 14.40 -14.37
CA PHE A 232 27.35 13.97 -13.65
C PHE A 232 28.17 15.14 -13.11
N LEU A 233 28.09 16.32 -13.75
CA LEU A 233 28.72 17.54 -13.22
C LEU A 233 28.18 17.93 -11.84
N ASP A 234 26.90 17.67 -11.56
CA ASP A 234 26.33 17.89 -10.22
C ASP A 234 26.94 16.91 -9.20
N LEU A 235 27.12 15.64 -9.60
CA LEU A 235 27.72 14.62 -8.73
C LEU A 235 29.19 14.93 -8.42
N GLU A 236 29.95 15.38 -9.42
CA GLU A 236 31.36 15.76 -9.25
C GLU A 236 31.50 17.01 -8.36
N ASP A 237 30.76 18.10 -8.61
CA ASP A 237 30.82 19.30 -7.76
C ASP A 237 30.41 18.99 -6.31
N TYR A 238 29.37 18.18 -6.12
CA TYR A 238 28.97 17.73 -4.78
C TYR A 238 30.06 16.90 -4.10
N THR A 239 30.68 15.97 -4.83
CA THR A 239 31.75 15.10 -4.31
C THR A 239 32.99 15.91 -3.91
N GLU A 240 33.40 16.90 -4.73
CA GLU A 240 34.52 17.78 -4.41
C GLU A 240 34.29 18.60 -3.14
N ARG A 241 33.05 19.05 -2.89
CA ARG A 241 32.70 19.77 -1.67
C ARG A 241 32.74 18.86 -0.45
N VAL A 242 32.22 17.63 -0.59
CA VAL A 242 32.26 16.61 0.46
C VAL A 242 33.70 16.24 0.84
N LEU A 243 34.61 16.12 -0.13
CA LEU A 243 36.02 15.79 0.12
C LEU A 243 36.77 16.87 0.90
N LYS A 244 36.42 18.15 0.72
CA LYS A 244 37.03 19.28 1.45
C LYS A 244 36.59 19.33 2.92
N ALA A 245 35.50 18.67 3.26
CA ALA A 245 34.93 18.70 4.60
C ALA A 245 35.62 17.72 5.56
N LYS A 246 35.76 18.11 6.83
CA LYS A 246 36.27 17.19 7.87
C LYS A 246 35.17 16.24 8.32
N THR A 247 34.01 16.79 8.66
CA THR A 247 32.82 16.05 9.07
C THR A 247 31.66 16.33 8.11
N LEU A 248 30.70 15.41 8.05
CA LEU A 248 29.50 15.55 7.22
C LEU A 248 28.25 15.50 8.09
N GLY A 249 27.28 16.32 7.73
CA GLY A 249 25.98 16.40 8.38
C GLY A 249 24.86 16.38 7.34
N ILE A 250 23.75 15.71 7.63
CA ILE A 250 22.58 15.66 6.75
C ILE A 250 21.29 15.96 7.51
N PHE A 251 20.52 16.92 6.99
CA PHE A 251 19.16 17.20 7.43
C PHE A 251 18.19 16.84 6.32
N THR A 252 17.26 15.93 6.58
CA THR A 252 16.39 15.35 5.56
C THR A 252 14.92 15.63 5.86
N ILE A 253 14.22 16.19 4.87
CA ILE A 253 12.77 16.21 4.81
C ILE A 253 12.28 15.15 3.84
N GLY A 254 11.55 14.16 4.35
CA GLY A 254 11.05 13.02 3.58
C GLY A 254 12.12 11.97 3.28
N GLY A 255 12.27 11.57 2.02
CA GLY A 255 13.18 10.51 1.58
C GLY A 255 13.45 10.55 0.08
N GLY A 256 13.35 9.39 -0.59
CA GLY A 256 13.44 9.28 -2.04
C GLY A 256 14.79 9.64 -2.64
N VAL A 257 14.76 10.11 -3.90
CA VAL A 257 15.95 10.44 -4.70
C VAL A 257 16.88 11.44 -4.00
N PRO A 258 16.42 12.57 -3.42
CA PRO A 258 17.32 13.55 -2.82
C PRO A 258 18.18 12.99 -1.68
N ARG A 259 17.56 12.23 -0.76
CA ARG A 259 18.26 11.58 0.36
C ARG A 259 19.27 10.55 -0.16
N ASN A 260 18.83 9.66 -1.06
CA ASN A 260 19.70 8.58 -1.54
C ASN A 260 20.86 9.12 -2.37
N TRP A 261 20.61 10.10 -3.24
CA TRP A 261 21.64 10.73 -4.08
C TRP A 261 22.67 11.46 -3.24
N ALA A 262 22.27 12.20 -2.20
CA ALA A 262 23.21 12.85 -1.29
C ALA A 262 24.10 11.84 -0.55
N GLN A 263 23.56 10.68 -0.18
CA GLN A 263 24.27 9.64 0.55
C GLN A 263 25.15 8.74 -0.32
N GLN A 264 24.90 8.68 -1.62
CA GLN A 264 25.65 7.80 -2.52
C GLN A 264 27.12 8.23 -2.69
N VAL A 265 27.48 9.45 -2.27
CA VAL A 265 28.86 9.94 -2.29
C VAL A 265 29.82 9.00 -1.55
N GLY A 266 29.36 8.35 -0.47
CA GLY A 266 30.15 7.35 0.24
C GLY A 266 30.52 6.16 -0.67
N PRO A 267 29.53 5.37 -1.13
CA PRO A 267 29.77 4.30 -2.09
C PRO A 267 30.48 4.75 -3.37
N TYR A 268 30.23 5.95 -3.85
CA TYR A 268 30.87 6.48 -5.06
C TYR A 268 32.38 6.69 -4.87
N LEU A 269 32.79 7.29 -3.75
CA LEU A 269 34.20 7.43 -3.39
C LEU A 269 34.89 6.08 -3.19
N ASP A 270 34.19 5.11 -2.58
CA ASP A 270 34.67 3.72 -2.53
C ASP A 270 34.91 3.18 -3.94
N LEU A 271 33.92 3.29 -4.84
CA LEU A 271 34.04 2.78 -6.20
C LEU A 271 35.17 3.44 -7.00
N ILE A 272 35.39 4.74 -6.84
CA ILE A 272 36.55 5.45 -7.43
C ILE A 272 37.84 4.79 -6.94
N ARG A 273 37.98 4.59 -5.63
CA ARG A 273 39.14 3.92 -5.04
C ARG A 273 39.31 2.51 -5.62
N TRP A 274 38.29 1.66 -5.57
CA TRP A 274 38.42 0.27 -5.99
C TRP A 274 38.61 0.07 -7.49
N ARG A 275 38.02 0.93 -8.33
CA ARG A 275 37.97 0.70 -9.79
C ARG A 275 38.95 1.54 -10.60
N LEU A 276 39.44 2.66 -10.07
CA LEU A 276 40.25 3.61 -10.84
C LEU A 276 41.71 3.73 -10.38
N ILE A 277 42.11 3.09 -9.26
CA ILE A 277 43.49 3.16 -8.71
C ILE A 277 44.57 2.72 -9.72
N ASP A 278 44.28 1.77 -10.62
CA ASP A 278 45.30 1.22 -11.53
C ASP A 278 45.55 2.07 -12.80
N ASN A 279 44.80 3.16 -13.04
CA ASN A 279 44.81 3.88 -14.33
C ASN A 279 44.98 5.42 -14.26
N GLY A 280 45.48 6.00 -13.16
CA GLY A 280 45.78 7.44 -13.11
C GLY A 280 46.14 7.99 -11.74
N ASP A 281 46.50 9.27 -11.67
CA ASP A 281 46.72 10.00 -10.41
C ASP A 281 45.37 10.39 -9.77
N TYR A 282 44.85 9.50 -8.93
CA TYR A 282 43.65 9.72 -8.11
C TYR A 282 44.00 10.06 -6.65
N SER A 283 45.22 10.57 -6.39
CA SER A 283 45.70 10.90 -5.04
C SER A 283 44.80 11.88 -4.29
N LYS A 284 44.08 12.77 -4.99
CA LYS A 284 43.10 13.69 -4.37
C LYS A 284 41.88 12.99 -3.72
N TYR A 285 41.60 11.75 -4.10
CA TYR A 285 40.57 10.90 -3.50
C TYR A 285 41.17 9.93 -2.45
N HIS A 286 42.49 9.98 -2.25
CA HIS A 286 43.20 9.18 -1.25
C HIS A 286 43.16 9.90 0.09
N ILE A 287 42.41 9.35 1.03
CA ILE A 287 42.36 9.81 2.43
C ILE A 287 43.43 9.02 3.17
N SER A 288 44.42 9.69 3.78
CA SER A 288 45.55 9.03 4.44
C SER A 288 45.10 8.12 5.58
N GLU A 289 45.79 6.99 5.75
CA GLU A 289 45.51 6.01 6.82
C GLU A 289 45.63 6.61 8.24
N GLU A 290 46.34 7.73 8.39
CA GLU A 290 46.54 8.44 9.66
C GLU A 290 45.27 9.16 10.17
N GLU A 291 44.22 9.37 9.36
CA GLU A 291 42.92 9.90 9.83
C GLU A 291 41.96 8.81 10.38
N GLY A 292 42.46 7.60 10.64
CA GLY A 292 41.77 6.57 11.43
C GLY A 292 40.79 5.71 10.61
N ASN A 293 41.21 4.47 10.35
CA ASN A 293 40.43 3.33 9.84
C ASN A 293 40.11 3.26 8.34
N GLY A 294 40.81 3.96 7.44
CA GLY A 294 40.75 3.65 6.01
C GLY A 294 39.34 3.69 5.38
N HIS A 295 38.39 4.37 6.03
CA HIS A 295 36.99 4.46 5.63
C HIS A 295 36.70 5.80 4.94
N VAL A 296 35.84 5.75 3.93
CA VAL A 296 35.29 6.91 3.21
C VAL A 296 34.62 7.91 4.18
N LYS A 297 34.61 9.20 3.81
CA LYS A 297 33.86 10.26 4.53
C LYS A 297 32.39 9.84 4.75
N LYS A 298 31.99 9.72 6.02
CA LYS A 298 30.65 9.31 6.46
C LYS A 298 29.90 10.46 7.11
N PHE A 299 28.57 10.43 7.04
CA PHE A 299 27.71 11.36 7.79
C PHE A 299 27.81 11.07 9.29
N LYS A 300 28.32 12.05 10.04
CA LYS A 300 28.44 12.02 11.51
C LYS A 300 27.15 12.47 12.18
N TYR A 301 26.51 13.51 11.64
CA TYR A 301 25.23 14.02 12.13
C TYR A 301 24.12 13.73 11.12
N ALA A 302 22.97 13.27 11.59
CA ALA A 302 21.82 13.02 10.75
C ALA A 302 20.52 13.36 11.48
N VAL A 303 19.69 14.18 10.85
CA VAL A 303 18.31 14.43 11.29
C VAL A 303 17.38 14.14 10.12
N ARG A 304 16.33 13.37 10.33
CA ARG A 304 15.28 13.16 9.32
C ARG A 304 13.91 13.39 9.89
N ILE A 305 13.11 14.19 9.21
CA ILE A 305 11.69 14.38 9.49
C ILE A 305 10.91 13.72 8.36
N CYS A 306 10.11 12.73 8.72
CA CYS A 306 9.29 12.00 7.75
C CYS A 306 8.04 11.51 8.47
N PRO A 307 6.82 11.82 7.98
CA PRO A 307 5.59 11.30 8.57
C PRO A 307 5.53 9.78 8.42
N GLU A 308 6.20 9.25 7.40
CA GLU A 308 6.46 7.84 7.24
C GLU A 308 7.66 7.43 8.09
N PRO A 309 7.49 6.46 8.99
CA PRO A 309 8.63 5.89 9.67
C PRO A 309 9.66 5.38 8.67
N THR A 310 10.81 6.00 8.75
CA THR A 310 12.06 5.60 8.11
C THR A 310 12.38 4.12 8.29
N HIS A 311 11.91 3.50 9.37
CA HIS A 311 12.22 2.13 9.75
C HIS A 311 10.95 1.40 10.10
N PHE A 312 10.72 0.37 9.32
CA PHE A 312 10.19 -0.87 9.83
C PHE A 312 11.37 -1.71 10.30
N GLY A 313 12.01 -1.31 11.40
CA GLY A 313 12.92 -2.18 12.16
C GLY A 313 12.16 -3.12 13.10
N GLY A 314 10.84 -3.19 12.99
CA GLY A 314 9.92 -3.91 13.88
C GLY A 314 8.75 -4.54 13.14
N LEU A 315 8.84 -4.78 11.83
CA LEU A 315 7.90 -5.66 11.11
C LEU A 315 8.44 -7.08 11.07
N CYS A 316 8.92 -7.55 12.21
CA CYS A 316 9.63 -8.82 12.23
C CYS A 316 8.64 -9.95 12.49
N LEU A 317 8.77 -11.00 11.70
CA LEU A 317 7.98 -12.21 11.73
C LEU A 317 8.78 -13.31 12.43
N HIS A 318 8.08 -14.25 13.06
CA HIS A 318 8.69 -15.46 13.57
C HIS A 318 9.23 -16.33 12.42
N GLY A 319 10.31 -17.08 12.65
CA GLY A 319 10.98 -17.89 11.61
C GLY A 319 10.10 -18.93 10.91
N ASP A 320 9.08 -19.43 11.60
CA ASP A 320 8.13 -20.41 11.06
C ASP A 320 6.99 -19.80 10.23
N THR A 321 6.95 -18.48 10.09
CA THR A 321 5.94 -17.79 9.27
C THR A 321 6.04 -18.27 7.83
N LYS A 322 4.93 -18.78 7.30
CA LYS A 322 4.84 -19.40 5.97
C LYS A 322 4.61 -18.33 4.92
N ILE A 323 5.59 -18.14 4.05
CA ILE A 323 5.55 -17.17 2.96
C ILE A 323 5.00 -17.85 1.71
N ASP A 324 3.98 -17.24 1.12
CA ASP A 324 3.35 -17.73 -0.10
C ASP A 324 4.14 -17.24 -1.33
N THR A 325 4.90 -18.14 -1.94
CA THR A 325 5.60 -17.95 -3.23
C THR A 325 5.13 -19.00 -4.25
N PRO A 326 5.34 -18.78 -5.57
CA PRO A 326 5.34 -19.87 -6.54
C PRO A 326 6.33 -20.95 -6.09
N ARG A 327 5.85 -22.20 -6.00
CA ARG A 327 6.59 -23.31 -5.36
C ARG A 327 5.96 -24.66 -5.71
N ASP A 328 6.66 -25.72 -5.34
CA ASP A 328 6.08 -27.05 -5.27
C ASP A 328 5.18 -27.20 -4.02
N LEU A 329 3.87 -27.24 -4.25
CA LEU A 329 2.86 -27.38 -3.20
C LEU A 329 2.84 -28.79 -2.60
N SER A 330 3.40 -29.79 -3.28
CA SER A 330 3.54 -31.15 -2.70
C SER A 330 4.65 -31.20 -1.64
N VAL A 331 5.64 -30.31 -1.73
CA VAL A 331 6.74 -30.18 -0.76
C VAL A 331 6.41 -29.15 0.32
N PHE A 332 5.89 -27.98 -0.09
CA PHE A 332 5.56 -26.87 0.80
C PHE A 332 4.07 -26.49 0.68
N PRO A 333 3.12 -27.30 1.16
CA PRO A 333 1.69 -27.05 0.93
C PRO A 333 1.21 -25.70 1.49
N GLU A 334 1.69 -25.31 2.67
CA GLU A 334 1.23 -24.11 3.38
C GLU A 334 2.08 -22.86 3.15
N GLY A 335 3.24 -23.00 2.49
CA GLY A 335 4.21 -21.92 2.26
C GLY A 335 5.60 -22.28 2.76
N ILE A 336 6.60 -21.48 2.37
CA ILE A 336 7.99 -21.69 2.77
C ILE A 336 8.25 -20.87 4.04
N PRO A 337 8.78 -21.46 5.14
CA PRO A 337 9.18 -20.69 6.32
C PRO A 337 10.12 -19.54 5.96
N ILE A 338 9.88 -18.35 6.49
CA ILE A 338 10.72 -17.16 6.20
C ILE A 338 12.20 -17.38 6.57
N LYS A 339 12.47 -18.17 7.61
CA LYS A 339 13.85 -18.53 7.99
C LYS A 339 14.60 -19.33 6.91
N ASP A 340 13.88 -20.12 6.12
CA ASP A 340 14.43 -20.94 5.03
C ASP A 340 14.63 -20.12 3.73
N LEU A 341 14.15 -18.87 3.74
CA LEU A 341 14.34 -17.90 2.65
C LEU A 341 15.49 -16.93 2.92
N VAL A 342 16.10 -16.95 4.10
CA VAL A 342 17.24 -16.08 4.45
C VAL A 342 18.37 -16.26 3.46
N GLY A 343 18.89 -15.14 2.94
CA GLY A 343 19.94 -15.13 1.93
C GLY A 343 19.49 -15.47 0.51
N LYS A 344 18.18 -15.62 0.26
CA LYS A 344 17.63 -15.63 -1.10
C LYS A 344 17.30 -14.20 -1.56
N TYR A 345 17.45 -13.96 -2.85
CA TYR A 345 17.26 -12.67 -3.50
C TYR A 345 16.54 -12.86 -4.83
N ASN A 346 15.82 -11.83 -5.30
CA ASN A 346 15.19 -11.76 -6.62
C ASN A 346 14.27 -12.94 -6.96
N PHE A 347 13.32 -13.23 -6.07
CA PHE A 347 12.28 -14.24 -6.32
C PHE A 347 10.89 -13.64 -6.08
N PRO A 348 9.85 -14.09 -6.81
CA PRO A 348 8.53 -13.50 -6.66
C PRO A 348 7.76 -14.04 -5.45
N VAL A 349 6.94 -13.16 -4.86
CA VAL A 349 6.01 -13.46 -3.77
C VAL A 349 4.62 -12.94 -4.12
N TYR A 350 3.57 -13.61 -3.66
CA TYR A 350 2.21 -13.11 -3.83
C TYR A 350 1.98 -11.88 -2.96
N SER A 351 1.48 -10.81 -3.57
CA SER A 351 1.28 -9.50 -2.93
C SER A 351 -0.08 -8.92 -3.33
N TYR A 352 -0.58 -7.93 -2.60
CA TYR A 352 -1.81 -7.21 -2.93
C TYR A 352 -1.49 -5.81 -3.46
N ASP A 353 -1.93 -5.53 -4.68
CA ASP A 353 -1.81 -4.21 -5.31
C ASP A 353 -3.08 -3.41 -5.01
N THR A 354 -2.95 -2.37 -4.18
CA THR A 354 -4.08 -1.52 -3.76
C THR A 354 -4.62 -0.67 -4.91
N GLN A 355 -3.80 -0.32 -5.90
CA GLN A 355 -4.23 0.45 -7.07
C GLN A 355 -5.05 -0.42 -8.04
N LYS A 356 -4.60 -1.66 -8.27
CA LYS A 356 -5.32 -2.63 -9.12
C LYS A 356 -6.45 -3.35 -8.37
N GLY A 357 -6.49 -3.23 -7.04
CA GLY A 357 -7.47 -3.89 -6.17
C GLY A 357 -7.42 -5.42 -6.23
N ARG A 358 -6.25 -6.02 -6.51
CA ARG A 358 -6.11 -7.47 -6.72
C ARG A 358 -4.76 -8.02 -6.27
N ILE A 359 -4.69 -9.34 -6.15
CA ILE A 359 -3.42 -10.07 -5.97
C ILE A 359 -2.55 -9.98 -7.23
N VAL A 360 -1.26 -9.77 -7.04
CA VAL A 360 -0.19 -9.68 -8.05
C VAL A 360 1.04 -10.50 -7.61
N LEU A 361 2.02 -10.68 -8.50
CA LEU A 361 3.36 -11.12 -8.11
C LEU A 361 4.28 -9.89 -7.98
N SER A 362 5.01 -9.81 -6.87
CA SER A 362 6.01 -8.77 -6.62
C SER A 362 7.35 -9.40 -6.29
N ASN A 363 8.45 -8.71 -6.61
CA ASN A 363 9.79 -9.26 -6.44
C ASN A 363 10.30 -9.04 -5.01
N VAL A 364 10.80 -10.11 -4.38
CA VAL A 364 11.53 -10.02 -3.11
C VAL A 364 12.97 -9.63 -3.40
N ARG A 365 13.38 -8.49 -2.87
CA ARG A 365 14.75 -8.00 -2.98
C ARG A 365 15.70 -8.78 -2.09
N GLN A 366 15.35 -8.99 -0.82
CA GLN A 366 16.18 -9.69 0.17
C GLN A 366 15.36 -10.19 1.37
N VAL A 367 15.88 -11.21 2.06
CA VAL A 367 15.34 -11.75 3.33
C VAL A 367 16.48 -11.93 4.33
N TRP A 368 16.31 -11.47 5.57
CA TRP A 368 17.36 -11.53 6.60
C TRP A 368 16.82 -11.77 8.02
N SER A 369 17.70 -12.21 8.92
CA SER A 369 17.41 -12.28 10.35
C SER A 369 17.61 -10.90 11.00
N THR A 370 16.66 -10.48 11.82
CA THR A 370 16.67 -9.21 12.56
C THR A 370 16.98 -9.37 14.04
N GLY A 371 17.42 -10.57 14.46
CA GLY A 371 17.75 -10.92 15.84
C GLY A 371 16.53 -11.22 16.72
N LYS A 372 16.76 -11.31 18.03
CA LYS A 372 15.73 -11.66 19.02
C LYS A 372 14.83 -10.47 19.37
N LYS A 373 13.52 -10.67 19.30
CA LYS A 373 12.52 -9.65 19.65
C LYS A 373 11.34 -10.25 20.39
N LYS A 374 10.66 -9.41 21.17
CA LYS A 374 9.37 -9.76 21.78
C LYS A 374 8.32 -9.95 20.69
N LEU A 375 7.71 -11.12 20.71
CA LEU A 375 6.75 -11.59 19.74
C LEU A 375 5.38 -11.78 20.39
N TYR A 376 4.35 -11.60 19.58
CA TYR A 376 2.97 -11.80 19.92
C TYR A 376 2.33 -12.68 18.86
N LYS A 377 1.51 -13.63 19.31
CA LYS A 377 0.77 -14.52 18.46
C LYS A 377 -0.58 -13.90 18.17
N LEU A 378 -0.81 -13.56 16.91
CA LEU A 378 -2.11 -13.17 16.38
C LEU A 378 -2.83 -14.43 15.89
N THR A 379 -3.94 -14.78 16.55
CA THR A 379 -4.82 -15.87 16.11
C THR A 379 -6.01 -15.29 15.37
N TYR A 380 -6.31 -15.80 14.19
CA TYR A 380 -7.42 -15.35 13.35
C TYR A 380 -8.23 -16.54 12.81
N GLY A 381 -9.52 -16.29 12.55
CA GLY A 381 -10.46 -17.31 12.11
C GLY A 381 -11.19 -16.92 10.83
N TRP A 382 -11.69 -17.92 10.11
CA TRP A 382 -12.55 -17.73 8.94
C TRP A 382 -13.51 -18.91 8.77
N ILE A 383 -14.47 -18.76 7.86
CA ILE A 383 -15.42 -19.81 7.52
C ILE A 383 -15.01 -20.40 6.17
N SER A 384 -14.61 -21.68 6.14
CA SER A 384 -14.11 -22.33 4.92
C SER A 384 -15.22 -22.84 4.00
N GLY A 385 -16.44 -23.02 4.51
CA GLY A 385 -17.57 -23.52 3.72
C GLY A 385 -18.69 -24.10 4.56
N TRP A 386 -19.53 -24.93 3.92
CA TRP A 386 -20.65 -25.63 4.54
C TRP A 386 -20.46 -27.14 4.40
N VAL A 387 -20.48 -27.85 5.52
CA VAL A 387 -20.45 -29.32 5.56
C VAL A 387 -21.69 -29.80 6.31
N SER A 388 -22.53 -30.61 5.66
CA SER A 388 -23.75 -31.16 6.25
C SER A 388 -24.68 -30.10 6.89
N GLY A 389 -24.79 -28.93 6.24
CA GLY A 389 -25.64 -27.82 6.69
C GLY A 389 -25.07 -27.00 7.86
N LYS A 390 -23.84 -27.26 8.32
CA LYS A 390 -23.12 -26.45 9.32
C LYS A 390 -21.95 -25.72 8.68
N ARG A 391 -21.71 -24.47 9.11
CA ARG A 391 -20.51 -23.70 8.72
C ARG A 391 -19.27 -24.35 9.32
N GLU A 392 -18.30 -24.66 8.47
CA GLU A 392 -16.99 -25.14 8.90
C GLU A 392 -16.13 -23.94 9.28
N PHE A 393 -15.63 -23.93 10.52
CA PHE A 393 -14.78 -22.88 11.05
C PHE A 393 -13.32 -23.34 11.01
N LYS A 394 -12.45 -22.53 10.44
CA LYS A 394 -11.00 -22.72 10.45
C LYS A 394 -10.34 -21.54 11.15
N SER A 395 -9.19 -21.80 11.74
CA SER A 395 -8.34 -20.78 12.36
C SER A 395 -6.90 -21.08 12.08
N ASP A 396 -6.10 -20.02 12.03
CA ASP A 396 -4.65 -20.08 11.90
C ASP A 396 -4.05 -18.94 12.75
N SER A 397 -2.73 -18.89 12.82
CA SER A 397 -2.03 -17.88 13.58
C SER A 397 -0.75 -17.46 12.92
N ILE A 398 -0.37 -16.21 13.16
CA ILE A 398 0.90 -15.65 12.76
C ILE A 398 1.56 -15.01 13.97
N ILE A 399 2.86 -15.23 14.13
CA ILE A 399 3.63 -14.70 15.25
C ILE A 399 4.50 -13.58 14.73
N ALA A 400 4.32 -12.38 15.28
CA ALA A 400 5.00 -11.19 14.82
C ALA A 400 5.29 -10.24 15.98
N SER A 401 6.19 -9.30 15.74
CA SER A 401 6.46 -8.21 16.67
C SER A 401 5.23 -7.28 16.79
N GLN A 402 5.10 -6.58 17.91
CA GLN A 402 3.92 -5.74 18.21
C GLN A 402 3.67 -4.62 17.17
N ASP A 403 4.71 -4.22 16.46
CA ASP A 403 4.67 -3.18 15.45
C ASP A 403 4.38 -3.74 14.04
N HIS A 404 4.36 -5.08 13.89
CA HIS A 404 4.07 -5.73 12.63
C HIS A 404 2.70 -5.33 12.10
N LYS A 405 2.62 -4.85 10.86
CA LYS A 405 1.41 -4.30 10.27
C LYS A 405 0.69 -5.34 9.42
N PHE A 406 -0.60 -5.43 9.64
CA PHE A 406 -1.51 -6.28 8.91
C PHE A 406 -2.42 -5.42 8.05
N MET A 407 -2.56 -5.78 6.78
CA MET A 407 -3.51 -5.11 5.90
C MET A 407 -4.92 -5.52 6.29
N LEU A 408 -5.81 -4.55 6.47
CA LEU A 408 -7.23 -4.76 6.67
C LEU A 408 -7.94 -4.94 5.34
N ARG A 409 -9.16 -5.47 5.37
CA ARG A 409 -9.94 -5.76 4.17
C ARG A 409 -10.28 -4.52 3.33
N ASP A 410 -10.28 -3.34 3.94
CA ASP A 410 -10.47 -2.05 3.26
C ASP A 410 -9.18 -1.51 2.60
N GLY A 411 -8.06 -2.22 2.72
CA GLY A 411 -6.76 -1.83 2.18
C GLY A 411 -5.92 -0.95 3.12
N THR A 412 -6.45 -0.56 4.28
CA THR A 412 -5.69 0.15 5.32
C THR A 412 -4.80 -0.81 6.11
N TYR A 413 -3.93 -0.29 6.97
CA TYR A 413 -3.06 -1.11 7.82
C TYR A 413 -3.25 -0.79 9.30
N LYS A 414 -3.14 -1.82 10.15
CA LYS A 414 -3.02 -1.68 11.61
C LYS A 414 -1.82 -2.45 12.12
N LYS A 415 -1.15 -1.93 13.16
CA LYS A 415 -0.14 -2.69 13.89
C LYS A 415 -0.78 -3.85 14.65
N LEU A 416 -0.01 -4.90 14.93
CA LEU A 416 -0.44 -6.00 15.79
C LEU A 416 -0.98 -5.50 17.13
N SER A 417 -0.27 -4.56 17.76
CA SER A 417 -0.68 -3.93 19.02
C SER A 417 -1.97 -3.11 18.96
N GLU A 418 -2.40 -2.71 17.75
CA GLU A 418 -3.60 -1.91 17.52
C GLU A 418 -4.79 -2.73 17.02
N LEU A 419 -4.55 -3.99 16.62
CA LEU A 419 -5.59 -4.91 16.19
C LEU A 419 -6.51 -5.26 17.36
N LYS A 420 -7.80 -5.22 17.09
CA LYS A 420 -8.87 -5.59 18.03
C LYS A 420 -9.56 -6.86 17.56
N GLU A 421 -10.15 -7.58 18.50
CA GLU A 421 -11.02 -8.71 18.18
C GLU A 421 -12.08 -8.29 17.13
N ASN A 422 -12.28 -9.14 16.12
CA ASN A 422 -13.09 -8.94 14.93
C ASN A 422 -12.58 -7.93 13.88
N ASP A 423 -11.39 -7.34 14.04
CA ASP A 423 -10.76 -6.64 12.92
C ASP A 423 -10.60 -7.58 11.71
N ARG A 424 -10.88 -7.08 10.50
CA ARG A 424 -10.94 -7.90 9.28
C ARG A 424 -9.65 -7.79 8.50
N LEU A 425 -8.91 -8.88 8.42
CA LEU A 425 -7.62 -8.96 7.74
C LEU A 425 -7.82 -9.19 6.24
N MET A 426 -6.92 -8.65 5.42
CA MET A 426 -6.89 -8.91 3.99
C MET A 426 -6.41 -10.36 3.74
N PRO A 427 -7.25 -11.24 3.17
CA PRO A 427 -6.91 -12.64 2.99
C PRO A 427 -6.19 -12.90 1.67
N PHE A 428 -5.29 -13.88 1.67
CA PHE A 428 -4.80 -14.57 0.48
C PHE A 428 -5.49 -15.94 0.42
N ASN A 429 -6.63 -16.00 -0.29
CA ASN A 429 -7.47 -17.19 -0.33
C ASN A 429 -7.13 -18.09 -1.53
N SER A 430 -6.93 -19.37 -1.28
CA SER A 430 -6.80 -20.40 -2.31
C SER A 430 -7.68 -21.63 -2.03
N TYR A 431 -7.98 -22.41 -3.05
CA TYR A 431 -8.65 -23.71 -2.92
C TYR A 431 -8.14 -24.67 -4.00
N TYR A 432 -8.40 -25.96 -3.83
CA TYR A 432 -7.98 -27.00 -4.76
C TYR A 432 -9.16 -27.52 -5.57
N LYS A 433 -8.88 -27.86 -6.84
CA LYS A 433 -9.85 -28.52 -7.71
C LYS A 433 -9.14 -29.63 -8.48
N ALA A 434 -9.65 -30.85 -8.36
CA ALA A 434 -9.19 -31.99 -9.11
C ALA A 434 -9.87 -32.09 -10.49
N ASP A 435 -9.12 -32.54 -11.48
CA ASP A 435 -9.61 -33.02 -12.76
C ASP A 435 -8.88 -34.31 -13.17
N LYS A 436 -9.03 -34.71 -14.44
CA LYS A 436 -8.42 -35.94 -14.99
C LYS A 436 -6.89 -35.91 -15.08
N HIS A 437 -6.27 -34.74 -14.95
CA HIS A 437 -4.82 -34.53 -15.05
C HIS A 437 -4.16 -34.35 -13.68
N GLY A 438 -4.94 -34.07 -12.64
CA GLY A 438 -4.43 -33.93 -11.27
C GLY A 438 -5.22 -32.91 -10.46
N GLU A 439 -4.62 -32.45 -9.37
CA GLU A 439 -5.20 -31.46 -8.48
C GLU A 439 -4.51 -30.10 -8.66
N TYR A 440 -5.29 -29.07 -8.95
CA TYR A 440 -4.77 -27.73 -9.18
C TYR A 440 -5.17 -26.77 -8.06
N ARG A 441 -4.23 -25.95 -7.60
CA ARG A 441 -4.52 -24.80 -6.73
C ARG A 441 -5.08 -23.63 -7.56
N PHE A 442 -6.17 -23.07 -7.07
CA PHE A 442 -6.82 -21.87 -7.58
C PHE A 442 -6.71 -20.75 -6.55
N ILE A 443 -6.33 -19.55 -7.00
CA ILE A 443 -6.22 -18.37 -6.15
C ILE A 443 -7.38 -17.41 -6.41
N ARG A 444 -7.93 -16.84 -5.34
CA ARG A 444 -8.91 -15.75 -5.42
C ARG A 444 -8.17 -14.43 -5.43
N LEU A 445 -8.37 -13.64 -6.49
CA LEU A 445 -7.64 -12.39 -6.71
C LEU A 445 -8.18 -11.21 -5.89
N ASN A 446 -9.12 -11.43 -4.98
CA ASN A 446 -9.81 -10.40 -4.18
C ASN A 446 -10.63 -9.36 -4.98
N ASN A 447 -10.88 -9.60 -6.27
CA ASN A 447 -11.74 -8.78 -7.15
C ASN A 447 -12.89 -9.59 -7.78
N SER A 448 -13.40 -10.59 -7.06
CA SER A 448 -14.43 -11.56 -7.51
C SER A 448 -14.00 -12.49 -8.65
N ARG A 449 -12.73 -12.44 -9.08
CA ARG A 449 -12.15 -13.41 -10.02
C ARG A 449 -11.33 -14.46 -9.29
N THR A 450 -11.34 -15.67 -9.85
CA THR A 450 -10.47 -16.77 -9.46
C THR A 450 -9.76 -17.27 -10.69
N ILE A 451 -8.50 -17.65 -10.54
CA ILE A 451 -7.67 -18.18 -11.61
C ILE A 451 -6.82 -19.34 -11.08
N ALA A 452 -6.51 -20.32 -11.94
CA ALA A 452 -5.58 -21.39 -11.60
C ALA A 452 -4.18 -20.79 -11.36
N GLU A 453 -3.49 -21.21 -10.31
CA GLU A 453 -2.25 -20.59 -9.85
C GLU A 453 -1.15 -20.63 -10.92
N HIS A 454 -0.90 -21.78 -11.55
CA HIS A 454 0.06 -21.93 -12.64
C HIS A 454 -0.20 -20.96 -13.81
N ARG A 455 -1.49 -20.75 -14.16
CA ARG A 455 -1.87 -19.79 -15.20
C ARG A 455 -1.63 -18.35 -14.75
N PHE A 456 -1.95 -18.03 -13.50
CA PHE A 456 -1.72 -16.70 -12.94
C PHE A 456 -0.23 -16.34 -12.93
N ILE A 457 0.62 -17.26 -12.48
CA ILE A 457 2.08 -17.05 -12.43
C ILE A 457 2.60 -16.63 -13.81
N MET A 458 2.26 -17.40 -14.86
CA MET A 458 2.73 -17.09 -16.21
C MET A 458 2.14 -15.80 -16.78
N GLN A 459 0.88 -15.48 -16.48
CA GLN A 459 0.25 -14.22 -16.94
C GLN A 459 0.90 -13.00 -16.29
N GLU A 460 1.22 -13.05 -14.99
CA GLU A 460 1.89 -11.96 -14.29
C GLU A 460 3.35 -11.82 -14.73
N LEU A 461 4.12 -12.92 -14.80
CA LEU A 461 5.53 -12.89 -15.18
C LEU A 461 5.75 -12.43 -16.63
N LYS A 462 4.83 -12.80 -17.54
CA LYS A 462 4.89 -12.40 -18.96
C LYS A 462 4.13 -11.11 -19.26
N GLN A 463 3.48 -10.51 -18.24
CA GLN A 463 2.62 -9.32 -18.36
C GLN A 463 1.62 -9.40 -19.53
N MET A 464 1.01 -10.57 -19.73
CA MET A 464 0.10 -10.81 -20.86
C MET A 464 -1.10 -11.66 -20.48
N VAL A 465 -2.21 -11.46 -21.18
CA VAL A 465 -3.38 -12.34 -21.08
C VAL A 465 -3.23 -13.48 -22.08
N LEU A 466 -3.09 -14.70 -21.59
CA LEU A 466 -3.03 -15.90 -22.44
C LEU A 466 -4.35 -16.10 -23.19
N ALA A 467 -4.27 -16.15 -24.52
CA ALA A 467 -5.39 -16.46 -25.42
C ALA A 467 -5.91 -17.90 -25.21
N SER A 468 -7.12 -18.18 -25.70
CA SER A 468 -7.81 -19.47 -25.48
C SER A 468 -7.13 -20.69 -26.08
N ASN A 469 -6.23 -20.49 -27.05
CA ASN A 469 -5.46 -21.55 -27.71
C ASN A 469 -4.13 -21.89 -27.02
N TYR A 470 -3.76 -21.20 -25.94
CA TYR A 470 -2.56 -21.53 -25.16
C TYR A 470 -2.91 -22.16 -23.81
N ALA A 471 -2.13 -23.16 -23.41
CA ALA A 471 -2.19 -23.80 -22.11
C ALA A 471 -0.86 -23.58 -21.37
N VAL A 472 -0.93 -23.52 -20.04
CA VAL A 472 0.29 -23.57 -19.21
C VAL A 472 0.47 -25.02 -18.76
N HIS A 473 1.63 -25.59 -19.03
CA HIS A 473 1.98 -26.98 -18.81
C HIS A 473 2.99 -27.13 -17.68
N HIS A 474 2.81 -28.16 -16.85
CA HIS A 474 3.77 -28.60 -15.84
C HIS A 474 4.75 -29.59 -16.48
N ILE A 475 6.03 -29.22 -16.56
CA ILE A 475 7.07 -30.00 -17.26
C ILE A 475 7.25 -31.38 -16.62
N ASP A 476 7.18 -31.46 -15.29
CA ASP A 476 7.28 -32.70 -14.52
C ASP A 476 5.97 -33.49 -14.41
N HIS A 477 4.89 -33.01 -15.05
CA HIS A 477 3.52 -33.54 -14.96
C HIS A 477 2.91 -33.56 -13.55
N ASN A 478 3.55 -32.91 -12.57
CA ASN A 478 3.01 -32.69 -11.24
C ASN A 478 2.22 -31.38 -11.22
N THR A 479 0.90 -31.48 -11.27
CA THR A 479 -0.04 -30.34 -11.23
C THR A 479 0.06 -29.45 -9.98
N LEU A 480 0.71 -29.94 -8.92
CA LEU A 480 0.98 -29.22 -7.69
C LEU A 480 2.36 -28.52 -7.70
N ASN A 481 3.23 -28.81 -8.65
CA ASN A 481 4.54 -28.16 -8.76
C ASN A 481 4.46 -26.85 -9.56
N ASN A 482 4.07 -25.77 -8.87
CA ASN A 482 3.94 -24.44 -9.45
C ASN A 482 5.25 -23.61 -9.36
N SER A 483 6.41 -24.28 -9.26
CA SER A 483 7.71 -23.61 -9.40
C SER A 483 7.85 -23.05 -10.80
N ILE A 484 8.42 -21.85 -10.93
CA ILE A 484 8.42 -21.10 -12.21
C ILE A 484 9.15 -21.87 -13.31
N GLU A 485 10.24 -22.52 -12.93
CA GLU A 485 11.08 -23.33 -13.82
C GLU A 485 10.36 -24.59 -14.33
N ASN A 486 9.26 -24.98 -13.68
CA ASN A 486 8.45 -26.14 -14.05
C ASN A 486 7.23 -25.77 -14.91
N LEU A 487 7.01 -24.48 -15.22
CA LEU A 487 5.86 -24.01 -15.98
C LEU A 487 6.28 -23.54 -17.37
N ASP A 488 5.60 -24.05 -18.40
CA ASP A 488 5.80 -23.62 -19.79
C ASP A 488 4.49 -23.23 -20.47
N ILE A 489 4.52 -22.31 -21.43
CA ILE A 489 3.36 -21.92 -22.24
C ILE A 489 3.44 -22.65 -23.57
N ILE A 490 2.52 -23.58 -23.80
CA ILE A 490 2.46 -24.36 -25.04
C ILE A 490 1.10 -24.21 -25.72
N ASP A 491 1.06 -24.42 -27.04
CA ASP A 491 -0.19 -24.41 -27.80
C ASP A 491 -1.08 -25.60 -27.40
N PHE A 492 -2.40 -25.42 -27.40
CA PHE A 492 -3.36 -26.43 -26.95
C PHE A 492 -3.26 -27.73 -27.77
N ALA A 493 -2.95 -27.65 -29.07
CA ALA A 493 -2.77 -28.83 -29.91
C ALA A 493 -1.49 -29.60 -29.54
N GLU A 494 -0.45 -28.89 -29.12
CA GLU A 494 0.79 -29.45 -28.59
C GLU A 494 0.60 -30.05 -27.19
N HIS A 495 -0.07 -29.33 -26.28
CA HIS A 495 -0.47 -29.83 -24.96
C HIS A 495 -1.28 -31.14 -25.08
N ALA A 496 -2.25 -31.18 -25.98
CA ALA A 496 -3.05 -32.38 -26.24
C ALA A 496 -2.25 -33.53 -26.89
N ARG A 497 -1.14 -33.25 -27.58
CA ARG A 497 -0.24 -34.29 -28.10
C ARG A 497 0.61 -34.89 -26.99
N TYR A 498 1.16 -34.08 -26.08
CA TYR A 498 1.91 -34.56 -24.92
C TYR A 498 1.09 -35.50 -24.03
N HIS A 499 -0.15 -35.11 -23.68
CA HIS A 499 -1.05 -35.98 -22.89
C HIS A 499 -1.51 -37.24 -23.62
N ARG A 500 -1.42 -37.29 -24.96
CA ARG A 500 -1.71 -38.51 -25.74
C ARG A 500 -0.54 -39.50 -25.76
N PHE A 501 0.69 -39.03 -25.61
CA PHE A 501 1.89 -39.87 -25.56
C PHE A 501 2.22 -40.37 -24.15
N ALA A 502 1.80 -39.65 -23.10
CA ALA A 502 2.00 -40.02 -21.69
C ALA A 502 0.86 -40.86 -21.08
N GLU A 503 -0.21 -41.17 -21.84
CA GLU A 503 -1.33 -42.01 -21.40
C GLU A 503 -0.85 -43.48 -21.27
N SER A 504 -0.88 -44.05 -20.06
CA SER A 504 -0.57 -45.47 -19.86
C SER A 504 -1.62 -46.36 -20.53
N ASP A 505 -1.24 -47.57 -20.99
CA ASP A 505 -2.18 -48.52 -21.61
C ASP A 505 -3.39 -48.81 -20.70
N GLU A 506 -3.18 -48.83 -19.38
CA GLU A 506 -4.24 -49.00 -18.38
C GLU A 506 -5.20 -47.80 -18.32
N SER A 507 -4.70 -46.57 -18.44
CA SER A 507 -5.54 -45.35 -18.48
C SER A 507 -6.30 -45.24 -19.80
N ARG A 508 -5.64 -45.64 -20.90
CA ARG A 508 -6.24 -45.75 -22.23
C ARG A 508 -7.35 -46.80 -22.26
N GLU A 509 -7.14 -47.95 -21.63
CA GLU A 509 -8.16 -48.98 -21.46
C GLU A 509 -9.30 -48.50 -20.58
N LYS A 510 -9.05 -47.86 -19.44
CA LYS A 510 -10.12 -47.26 -18.59
C LYS A 510 -10.94 -46.22 -19.35
N ARG A 511 -10.32 -45.40 -20.21
CA ARG A 511 -11.03 -44.45 -21.07
C ARG A 511 -11.86 -45.14 -22.16
N ILE A 512 -11.30 -46.15 -22.82
CA ILE A 512 -12.00 -46.94 -23.85
C ILE A 512 -13.13 -47.76 -23.22
N GLN A 513 -12.93 -48.28 -22.02
CA GLN A 513 -13.89 -49.02 -21.21
C GLN A 513 -15.02 -48.10 -20.76
N ALA A 514 -14.73 -46.90 -20.24
CA ALA A 514 -15.75 -45.89 -19.89
C ALA A 514 -16.55 -45.37 -21.10
N LEU A 515 -15.92 -45.34 -22.29
CA LEU A 515 -16.59 -45.02 -23.55
C LEU A 515 -17.45 -46.18 -24.07
N LYS A 516 -17.05 -47.44 -23.83
CA LYS A 516 -17.82 -48.64 -24.15
C LYS A 516 -18.98 -48.89 -23.19
N GLU A 517 -18.79 -48.62 -21.90
CA GLU A 517 -19.80 -48.78 -20.84
C GLU A 517 -20.93 -47.73 -20.95
N ASN A 518 -20.68 -46.57 -21.57
CA ASN A 518 -21.68 -45.52 -21.79
C ASN A 518 -22.42 -45.61 -23.14
N CYS A 519 -22.21 -46.67 -23.92
CA CYS A 519 -22.82 -46.84 -25.24
C CYS A 519 -23.41 -48.25 -25.45
N ASP A 520 -24.34 -48.66 -24.57
CA ASP A 520 -25.30 -49.73 -24.89
C ASP A 520 -26.67 -49.11 -25.26
N PRO A 521 -27.03 -49.05 -26.55
CA PRO A 521 -28.30 -48.48 -27.02
C PRO A 521 -29.54 -49.20 -26.46
N VAL A 522 -29.43 -50.48 -26.10
CA VAL A 522 -30.53 -51.30 -25.59
C VAL A 522 -30.77 -51.00 -24.10
N LEU A 523 -29.69 -50.85 -23.32
CA LEU A 523 -29.78 -50.46 -21.91
C LEU A 523 -30.31 -49.03 -21.74
N MET A 524 -29.90 -48.10 -22.60
CA MET A 524 -30.41 -46.72 -22.64
C MET A 524 -31.92 -46.67 -22.98
N GLN A 525 -32.40 -47.53 -23.88
CA GLN A 525 -33.84 -47.65 -24.17
C GLN A 525 -34.63 -48.27 -23.01
N GLN A 526 -34.07 -49.25 -22.31
CA GLN A 526 -34.70 -49.89 -21.14
C GLN A 526 -34.73 -48.95 -19.92
N MET A 527 -33.68 -48.17 -19.67
CA MET A 527 -33.63 -47.16 -18.61
C MET A 527 -34.58 -45.99 -18.86
N SER A 528 -34.71 -45.55 -20.13
CA SER A 528 -35.69 -44.52 -20.52
C SER A 528 -37.12 -45.01 -20.30
N ARG A 529 -37.47 -46.23 -20.72
CA ARG A 529 -38.80 -46.81 -20.47
C ARG A 529 -39.10 -46.99 -18.97
N SER A 530 -38.16 -47.55 -18.21
CA SER A 530 -38.27 -47.69 -16.75
C SER A 530 -38.48 -46.35 -16.02
N TYR A 531 -37.83 -45.28 -16.51
CA TYR A 531 -37.98 -43.93 -15.96
C TYR A 531 -39.33 -43.27 -16.29
N TRP A 532 -39.84 -43.44 -17.52
CA TRP A 532 -41.12 -42.85 -17.93
C TRP A 532 -42.34 -43.64 -17.44
N ASP A 533 -42.25 -44.97 -17.34
CA ASP A 533 -43.34 -45.84 -16.89
C ASP A 533 -43.51 -45.85 -15.35
N GLY A 534 -42.50 -45.39 -14.60
CA GLY A 534 -42.51 -45.27 -13.13
C GLY A 534 -42.86 -43.87 -12.59
N LEU A 535 -43.19 -42.90 -13.46
CA LEU A 535 -43.45 -41.52 -13.05
C LEU A 535 -44.89 -41.34 -12.55
N SER A 536 -45.07 -41.08 -11.24
CA SER A 536 -46.38 -40.73 -10.69
C SER A 536 -46.81 -39.32 -11.11
N GLU A 537 -48.11 -39.04 -11.02
CA GLU A 537 -48.70 -37.73 -11.36
C GLU A 537 -48.12 -36.56 -10.52
N GLU A 538 -47.59 -36.87 -9.33
CA GLU A 538 -46.88 -35.95 -8.44
C GLU A 538 -45.43 -35.70 -8.88
N GLY A 539 -44.72 -36.74 -9.33
CA GLY A 539 -43.37 -36.62 -9.90
C GLY A 539 -43.33 -35.82 -11.22
N TYR A 540 -44.40 -35.90 -12.01
CA TYR A 540 -44.56 -35.10 -13.23
C TYR A 540 -44.70 -33.59 -12.93
N LYS A 541 -45.43 -33.22 -11.86
CA LYS A 541 -45.62 -31.82 -11.45
C LYS A 541 -44.32 -31.16 -10.96
N GLU A 542 -43.49 -31.90 -10.24
CA GLU A 542 -42.19 -31.41 -9.73
C GLU A 542 -41.18 -31.15 -10.87
N LEU A 543 -41.22 -31.97 -11.92
CA LEU A 543 -40.45 -31.78 -13.15
C LEU A 543 -40.90 -30.51 -13.92
N CYS A 544 -42.20 -30.23 -13.94
CA CYS A 544 -42.76 -29.02 -14.55
C CYS A 544 -42.39 -27.74 -13.77
N GLU A 545 -42.30 -27.80 -12.44
CA GLU A 545 -41.85 -26.69 -11.57
C GLU A 545 -40.38 -26.34 -11.81
N LYS A 546 -39.48 -27.33 -11.88
CA LYS A 546 -38.06 -27.11 -12.22
C LYS A 546 -37.85 -26.50 -13.61
N ARG A 547 -38.74 -26.80 -14.56
CA ARG A 547 -38.70 -26.22 -15.91
C ARG A 547 -39.17 -24.76 -15.97
N LYS A 548 -39.95 -24.27 -14.98
CA LYS A 548 -40.31 -22.84 -14.88
C LYS A 548 -39.13 -21.97 -14.47
N GLU A 549 -38.25 -22.45 -13.60
CA GLU A 549 -37.07 -21.70 -13.13
C GLU A 549 -36.03 -21.48 -14.23
N TYR A 550 -35.90 -22.40 -15.19
CA TYR A 550 -34.93 -22.30 -16.29
C TYR A 550 -35.36 -21.35 -17.43
N ALA A 551 -36.62 -20.90 -17.46
CA ALA A 551 -37.18 -20.07 -18.53
C ALA A 551 -36.86 -18.56 -18.43
N LEU A 552 -35.97 -18.16 -17.51
CA LEU A 552 -35.69 -16.75 -17.19
C LEU A 552 -34.39 -16.18 -17.79
N SER A 553 -33.65 -16.93 -18.61
CA SER A 553 -32.24 -16.60 -18.94
C SER A 553 -31.92 -16.15 -20.38
N SER A 554 -32.88 -15.81 -21.25
CA SER A 554 -32.55 -15.23 -22.57
C SER A 554 -33.47 -14.06 -22.98
N ASN A 555 -32.85 -12.95 -23.39
CA ASN A 555 -33.55 -11.73 -23.79
C ASN A 555 -34.28 -11.85 -25.15
N GLU A 556 -33.88 -12.77 -26.04
CA GLU A 556 -34.56 -12.98 -27.32
C GLU A 556 -35.92 -13.69 -27.18
N GLU A 557 -36.02 -14.69 -26.30
CA GLU A 557 -37.28 -15.41 -26.06
C GLU A 557 -38.28 -14.54 -25.27
N ARG A 558 -37.77 -13.59 -24.46
CA ARG A 558 -38.57 -12.58 -23.76
C ARG A 558 -39.26 -11.62 -24.73
N LEU A 559 -38.56 -11.21 -25.79
CA LEU A 559 -39.10 -10.34 -26.84
C LEU A 559 -40.14 -11.08 -27.69
N ARG A 560 -39.90 -12.36 -28.00
CA ARG A 560 -40.83 -13.22 -28.75
C ARG A 560 -42.15 -13.45 -28.00
N ARG A 561 -42.10 -13.75 -26.70
CA ARG A 561 -43.30 -13.96 -25.87
C ARG A 561 -44.08 -12.67 -25.58
N SER A 562 -43.38 -11.54 -25.37
CA SER A 562 -44.02 -10.23 -25.25
C SER A 562 -44.82 -9.88 -26.51
N ASN A 563 -44.29 -10.21 -27.69
CA ASN A 563 -44.98 -10.00 -28.96
C ASN A 563 -46.17 -10.94 -29.15
N ILE A 564 -46.08 -12.21 -28.73
CA ILE A 564 -47.20 -13.16 -28.79
C ILE A 564 -48.34 -12.74 -27.84
N ALA A 565 -48.00 -12.31 -26.61
CA ALA A 565 -49.00 -11.84 -25.64
C ALA A 565 -49.68 -10.54 -26.11
N LYS A 566 -48.92 -9.63 -26.73
CA LYS A 566 -49.44 -8.41 -27.35
C LYS A 566 -50.37 -8.75 -28.52
N ASN A 567 -49.96 -9.65 -29.41
CA ASN A 567 -50.77 -10.08 -30.55
C ASN A 567 -52.05 -10.83 -30.13
N TYR A 568 -51.99 -11.64 -29.07
CA TYR A 568 -53.18 -12.29 -28.52
C TYR A 568 -54.13 -11.26 -27.89
N TRP A 569 -53.61 -10.32 -27.10
CA TRP A 569 -54.43 -9.24 -26.54
C TRP A 569 -55.07 -8.38 -27.64
N ASP A 570 -54.31 -8.07 -28.69
CA ASP A 570 -54.76 -7.29 -29.85
C ASP A 570 -55.76 -8.06 -30.75
N SER A 571 -55.81 -9.39 -30.66
CA SER A 571 -56.78 -10.26 -31.35
C SER A 571 -58.14 -10.40 -30.65
N LEU A 572 -58.26 -9.97 -29.39
CA LEU A 572 -59.53 -9.99 -28.65
C LEU A 572 -60.40 -8.81 -29.08
N ASN A 573 -61.72 -9.02 -29.22
CA ASN A 573 -62.64 -7.92 -29.52
C ASN A 573 -62.92 -7.05 -28.27
N GLU A 574 -63.49 -5.87 -28.46
CA GLU A 574 -63.69 -4.87 -27.38
C GLU A 574 -64.55 -5.40 -26.23
N GLU A 575 -65.56 -6.21 -26.53
CA GLU A 575 -66.47 -6.84 -25.56
C GLU A 575 -65.71 -7.87 -24.69
N GLU A 576 -64.85 -8.67 -25.31
CA GLU A 576 -64.01 -9.69 -24.65
C GLU A 576 -62.91 -9.09 -23.78
N ARG A 577 -62.35 -7.94 -24.16
CA ARG A 577 -61.40 -7.20 -23.32
C ARG A 577 -62.12 -6.57 -22.13
N ARG A 578 -63.32 -6.01 -22.36
CA ARG A 578 -64.14 -5.37 -21.32
C ARG A 578 -64.59 -6.35 -20.24
N VAL A 579 -65.09 -7.54 -20.61
CA VAL A 579 -65.50 -8.59 -19.65
C VAL A 579 -64.32 -9.06 -18.78
N ARG A 580 -63.13 -9.21 -19.37
CA ARG A 580 -61.95 -9.67 -18.63
C ARG A 580 -61.40 -8.61 -17.67
N LEU A 581 -61.39 -7.33 -18.07
CA LEU A 581 -61.04 -6.21 -17.18
C LEU A 581 -62.08 -6.04 -16.05
N GLN A 582 -63.37 -6.18 -16.37
CA GLN A 582 -64.44 -6.11 -15.37
C GLN A 582 -64.36 -7.24 -14.34
N ASN A 583 -64.02 -8.46 -14.76
CA ASN A 583 -63.85 -9.60 -13.86
C ASN A 583 -62.65 -9.44 -12.92
N ALA A 584 -61.55 -8.85 -13.40
CA ALA A 584 -60.37 -8.54 -12.57
C ALA A 584 -60.67 -7.42 -11.55
N HIS A 585 -61.40 -6.37 -11.95
CA HIS A 585 -61.84 -5.32 -11.04
C HIS A 585 -62.86 -5.83 -10.01
N ASN A 586 -63.85 -6.64 -10.43
CA ASN A 586 -64.87 -7.20 -9.55
C ASN A 586 -64.27 -8.16 -8.50
N ALA A 587 -63.26 -8.95 -8.86
CA ALA A 587 -62.55 -9.83 -7.92
C ALA A 587 -61.77 -9.03 -6.86
N THR A 588 -61.20 -7.89 -7.25
CA THR A 588 -60.45 -7.01 -6.34
C THR A 588 -61.38 -6.21 -5.42
N ALA A 589 -62.50 -5.71 -5.94
CA ALA A 589 -63.52 -4.99 -5.18
C ALA A 589 -64.25 -5.90 -4.15
N LYS A 590 -64.57 -7.16 -4.52
CA LYS A 590 -65.16 -8.15 -3.60
C LYS A 590 -64.25 -8.46 -2.41
N ARG A 591 -62.94 -8.48 -2.63
CA ARG A 591 -61.93 -8.75 -1.60
C ARG A 591 -61.71 -7.57 -0.65
N TRP A 592 -61.91 -6.33 -1.14
CA TRP A 592 -61.86 -5.13 -0.31
C TRP A 592 -63.14 -4.97 0.53
N LEU A 593 -64.29 -5.26 -0.07
CA LEU A 593 -65.61 -5.16 0.56
C LEU A 593 -65.92 -6.28 1.57
N SER A 594 -65.14 -7.36 1.59
CA SER A 594 -65.27 -8.45 2.57
C SER A 594 -64.46 -8.24 3.86
N LEU A 595 -63.65 -7.17 3.95
CA LEU A 595 -62.93 -6.80 5.16
C LEU A 595 -63.82 -5.96 6.09
N SER A 596 -63.76 -6.16 7.41
CA SER A 596 -64.53 -5.35 8.38
C SER A 596 -64.06 -3.88 8.41
N GLN A 597 -64.92 -2.96 8.87
CA GLN A 597 -64.60 -1.53 8.91
C GLN A 597 -63.40 -1.22 9.84
N GLU A 598 -63.20 -2.01 10.88
CA GLU A 598 -62.01 -1.98 11.75
C GLU A 598 -60.74 -2.43 11.02
N VAL A 599 -60.83 -3.48 10.20
CA VAL A 599 -59.68 -3.99 9.41
C VAL A 599 -59.31 -3.03 8.29
N ARG A 600 -60.29 -2.39 7.64
CA ARG A 600 -60.04 -1.36 6.63
C ARG A 600 -59.40 -0.11 7.24
N SER A 601 -59.85 0.29 8.44
CA SER A 601 -59.28 1.44 9.15
C SER A 601 -57.86 1.16 9.65
N ALA A 602 -57.58 -0.07 10.11
CA ALA A 602 -56.26 -0.50 10.57
C ALA A 602 -55.20 -0.65 9.46
N ILE A 603 -55.61 -0.85 8.20
CA ILE A 603 -54.70 -0.89 7.04
C ILE A 603 -54.27 0.52 6.61
N VAL A 604 -55.13 1.53 6.82
CA VAL A 604 -54.89 2.92 6.42
C VAL A 604 -54.22 3.74 7.53
N SER A 605 -54.46 3.44 8.81
CA SER A 605 -53.81 4.15 9.92
C SER A 605 -52.48 3.47 10.33
N ASN A 606 -51.37 4.12 9.97
CA ASN A 606 -50.01 3.66 10.15
C ASN A 606 -49.46 3.77 11.60
N GLU A 607 -50.29 3.56 12.62
CA GLU A 607 -49.86 3.68 14.02
C GLU A 607 -50.51 2.63 14.92
N LYS A 608 -49.70 2.11 15.86
CA LYS A 608 -49.97 1.04 16.85
C LYS A 608 -49.78 -0.40 16.35
N ASN A 609 -48.51 -0.75 16.12
CA ASN A 609 -48.07 -2.14 16.25
C ASN A 609 -47.16 -2.24 17.48
N GLY A 610 -47.61 -2.95 18.53
CA GLY A 610 -46.91 -3.18 19.81
C GLY A 610 -45.65 -4.06 19.70
N ARG A 611 -44.85 -3.88 18.66
CA ARG A 611 -43.60 -4.61 18.37
C ARG A 611 -42.39 -3.69 18.17
N TRP A 612 -42.50 -2.42 18.57
CA TRP A 612 -41.36 -1.53 18.73
C TRP A 612 -40.76 -1.72 20.13
N ILE A 613 -39.72 -2.54 20.23
CA ILE A 613 -38.82 -2.49 21.39
C ILE A 613 -38.03 -1.17 21.24
N LYS A 614 -38.18 -0.23 22.19
CA LYS A 614 -37.35 0.98 22.28
C LYS A 614 -35.88 0.55 22.46
N GLY A 615 -34.95 1.12 21.68
CA GLY A 615 -33.50 0.94 21.87
C GLY A 615 -32.73 0.14 20.81
N ILE A 616 -33.38 -0.48 19.82
CA ILE A 616 -32.69 -1.24 18.76
C ILE A 616 -32.62 -0.42 17.46
N SER A 617 -31.54 0.34 17.30
CA SER A 617 -31.29 1.18 16.12
C SER A 617 -30.71 0.37 14.96
N GLU A 618 -30.66 0.97 13.78
CA GLU A 618 -29.96 0.41 12.62
C GLU A 618 -28.49 0.12 12.95
N ALA A 619 -27.81 1.03 13.65
CA ALA A 619 -26.43 0.85 14.08
C ALA A 619 -26.27 -0.37 14.99
N THR A 620 -27.20 -0.58 15.94
CA THR A 620 -27.17 -1.73 16.86
C THR A 620 -27.39 -3.07 16.13
N VAL A 621 -28.25 -3.09 15.11
CA VAL A 621 -28.49 -4.29 14.28
C VAL A 621 -27.30 -4.59 13.38
N LYS A 622 -26.70 -3.56 12.78
CA LYS A 622 -25.46 -3.68 11.99
C LYS A 622 -24.29 -4.16 12.85
N ASP A 623 -24.09 -3.57 14.02
CA ASP A 623 -23.06 -3.97 14.99
C ASP A 623 -23.23 -5.41 15.46
N ALA A 624 -24.47 -5.84 15.79
CA ALA A 624 -24.75 -7.22 16.16
C ALA A 624 -24.49 -8.21 15.01
N LEU A 625 -24.84 -7.85 13.77
CA LEU A 625 -24.51 -8.66 12.58
C LEU A 625 -23.00 -8.76 12.37
N VAL A 626 -22.26 -7.67 12.51
CA VAL A 626 -20.80 -7.66 12.35
C VAL A 626 -20.11 -8.48 13.43
N LYS A 627 -20.50 -8.31 14.70
CA LYS A 627 -19.95 -9.06 15.85
C LYS A 627 -20.25 -10.55 15.80
N GLU A 628 -21.39 -10.94 15.22
CA GLU A 628 -21.80 -12.34 15.12
C GLU A 628 -21.59 -12.92 13.72
N ASN A 629 -20.70 -12.34 12.90
CA ASN A 629 -20.29 -12.86 11.59
C ASN A 629 -21.47 -13.14 10.62
N GLY A 630 -22.44 -12.23 10.60
CA GLY A 630 -23.66 -12.34 9.78
C GLY A 630 -24.62 -13.43 10.22
N ILE A 631 -24.37 -14.10 11.36
CA ILE A 631 -25.21 -15.18 11.89
C ILE A 631 -26.43 -14.57 12.57
N ILE A 632 -27.53 -14.50 11.84
CA ILE A 632 -28.80 -13.88 12.26
C ILE A 632 -29.29 -14.43 13.60
N THR A 633 -29.15 -15.73 13.85
CA THR A 633 -29.61 -16.36 15.10
C THR A 633 -28.82 -15.91 16.33
N LYS A 634 -27.49 -15.78 16.20
CA LYS A 634 -26.61 -15.28 17.26
C LYS A 634 -26.74 -13.78 17.44
N ALA A 635 -26.83 -13.01 16.35
CA ALA A 635 -27.06 -11.57 16.39
C ALA A 635 -28.39 -11.21 17.08
N ALA A 636 -29.44 -12.01 16.83
CA ALA A 636 -30.71 -11.88 17.53
C ALA A 636 -30.59 -12.17 19.03
N ARG A 637 -29.89 -13.25 19.40
CA ARG A 637 -29.63 -13.61 20.81
C ARG A 637 -28.78 -12.54 21.52
N ARG A 638 -27.80 -11.94 20.85
CA ARG A 638 -26.93 -10.87 21.39
C ARG A 638 -27.71 -9.62 21.76
N LEU A 639 -28.77 -9.32 21.01
CA LEU A 639 -29.68 -8.21 21.27
C LEU A 639 -30.87 -8.60 22.15
N ASP A 640 -30.85 -9.81 22.73
CA ASP A 640 -31.93 -10.39 23.53
C ASP A 640 -33.31 -10.31 22.86
N ILE A 641 -33.34 -10.55 21.53
CA ILE A 641 -34.57 -10.57 20.75
C ILE A 641 -34.70 -11.85 19.93
N THR A 642 -35.95 -12.18 19.58
CA THR A 642 -36.22 -13.32 18.72
C THR A 642 -35.70 -13.08 17.29
N VAL A 643 -35.29 -14.17 16.62
CA VAL A 643 -34.85 -14.16 15.20
C VAL A 643 -35.91 -13.53 14.28
N LYS A 644 -37.20 -13.73 14.60
CA LYS A 644 -38.33 -13.14 13.87
C LYS A 644 -38.37 -11.61 13.98
N VAL A 645 -38.04 -11.05 15.15
CA VAL A 645 -37.94 -9.59 15.36
C VAL A 645 -36.70 -9.05 14.66
N PHE A 646 -35.57 -9.76 14.73
CA PHE A 646 -34.31 -9.37 14.09
C PHE A 646 -34.42 -9.29 12.56
N ASN A 647 -34.96 -10.34 11.93
CA ASN A 647 -35.22 -10.36 10.48
C ASN A 647 -36.14 -9.23 10.02
N LYS A 648 -37.13 -8.87 10.85
CA LYS A 648 -38.04 -7.76 10.54
C LYS A 648 -37.31 -6.40 10.59
N ARG A 649 -36.38 -6.21 11.55
CA ARG A 649 -35.53 -5.00 11.63
C ARG A 649 -34.58 -4.89 10.44
N MET A 650 -33.92 -5.98 10.05
CA MET A 650 -33.09 -6.01 8.84
C MET A 650 -33.86 -5.56 7.59
N LYS A 651 -35.09 -6.06 7.41
CA LYS A 651 -35.95 -5.66 6.28
C LYS A 651 -36.33 -4.17 6.32
N ILE A 652 -36.58 -3.62 7.51
CA ILE A 652 -36.90 -2.19 7.69
C ILE A 652 -35.69 -1.31 7.35
N TYR A 653 -34.48 -1.72 7.76
CA TYR A 653 -33.25 -0.95 7.54
C TYR A 653 -32.56 -1.23 6.19
N GLY A 654 -33.22 -1.96 5.28
CA GLY A 654 -32.63 -2.30 3.97
C GLY A 654 -31.42 -3.25 4.04
N ILE A 655 -31.20 -3.92 5.17
CA ILE A 655 -30.10 -4.86 5.38
C ILE A 655 -30.47 -6.20 4.72
N ASN A 656 -29.93 -6.45 3.53
CA ASN A 656 -30.19 -7.66 2.76
C ASN A 656 -28.97 -8.61 2.76
N ARG A 657 -29.08 -9.78 2.11
CA ARG A 657 -27.96 -10.73 1.98
C ARG A 657 -26.73 -10.11 1.29
N GLY A 658 -26.92 -9.20 0.33
CA GLY A 658 -25.82 -8.45 -0.29
C GLY A 658 -25.11 -7.54 0.71
N TRP A 659 -25.85 -6.84 1.57
CA TRP A 659 -25.27 -6.04 2.65
C TRP A 659 -24.47 -6.92 3.61
N ILE A 660 -25.02 -8.07 4.05
CA ILE A 660 -24.31 -9.02 4.93
C ILE A 660 -23.06 -9.57 4.26
N ASN A 661 -23.12 -9.96 2.98
CA ASN A 661 -21.95 -10.49 2.27
C ASN A 661 -20.85 -9.43 2.11
N ASN A 662 -21.22 -8.15 1.96
CA ASN A 662 -20.26 -7.05 1.80
C ASN A 662 -19.68 -6.57 3.14
N ASN A 663 -20.44 -6.63 4.24
CA ASN A 663 -20.08 -6.05 5.54
C ASN A 663 -19.77 -7.11 6.62
N CYS A 664 -20.08 -8.38 6.35
CA CYS A 664 -19.78 -9.54 7.19
C CYS A 664 -19.26 -10.70 6.30
N PRO A 665 -18.22 -10.47 5.47
CA PRO A 665 -17.71 -11.51 4.58
C PRO A 665 -17.15 -12.70 5.38
N ASP A 666 -17.26 -13.91 4.82
CA ASP A 666 -16.71 -15.18 5.34
C ASP A 666 -15.16 -15.19 5.30
N ASN A 667 -14.50 -14.21 5.92
CA ASN A 667 -13.07 -13.93 5.77
C ASN A 667 -12.35 -13.79 7.11
N HIS A 668 -11.02 -13.89 7.04
CA HIS A 668 -10.05 -13.84 8.13
C HIS A 668 -10.30 -12.65 9.07
N PHE A 669 -10.65 -12.95 10.32
CA PHE A 669 -10.89 -11.96 11.37
C PHE A 669 -10.06 -12.27 12.62
N VAL A 670 -9.60 -11.23 13.30
CA VAL A 670 -8.83 -11.35 14.53
C VAL A 670 -9.68 -12.00 15.62
N MET A 671 -9.22 -13.12 16.18
CA MET A 671 -9.87 -13.77 17.33
C MET A 671 -9.30 -13.24 18.63
N PHE A 672 -7.98 -13.31 18.79
CA PHE A 672 -7.28 -12.77 19.96
C PHE A 672 -5.78 -12.65 19.68
N ILE A 673 -5.11 -11.91 20.55
CA ILE A 673 -3.67 -11.67 20.51
C ILE A 673 -3.10 -12.00 21.88
N GLU A 674 -2.05 -12.79 21.92
CA GLU A 674 -1.37 -13.18 23.15
C GLU A 674 0.14 -12.96 23.03
N TYR A 675 0.81 -12.67 24.15
CA TYR A 675 2.26 -12.62 24.18
C TYR A 675 2.83 -14.02 23.94
N TYR A 676 3.74 -14.15 22.97
CA TYR A 676 4.31 -15.44 22.58
C TYR A 676 5.62 -15.71 23.31
N GLY A 677 6.54 -14.75 23.31
CA GLY A 677 7.88 -14.92 23.87
C GLY A 677 8.90 -13.97 23.25
N GLU A 678 10.17 -14.31 23.39
CA GLU A 678 11.28 -13.62 22.74
C GLU A 678 12.11 -14.63 21.94
N GLU A 679 12.04 -14.54 20.61
CA GLU A 679 12.68 -15.47 19.69
C GLU A 679 13.33 -14.74 18.52
N ASP A 680 14.10 -15.46 17.72
CA ASP A 680 14.70 -14.94 16.50
C ASP A 680 13.62 -14.54 15.50
N THR A 681 13.77 -13.34 14.95
CA THR A 681 12.79 -12.73 14.07
C THR A 681 13.41 -12.38 12.73
N TYR A 682 12.59 -12.39 11.69
CA TYR A 682 13.01 -12.29 10.31
C TYR A 682 12.19 -11.22 9.61
N ASP A 683 12.76 -10.66 8.56
CA ASP A 683 12.13 -9.62 7.76
C ASP A 683 12.54 -9.78 6.30
N MET A 684 11.75 -9.18 5.41
CA MET A 684 12.03 -9.18 3.98
C MET A 684 11.65 -7.86 3.35
N THR A 685 12.32 -7.52 2.26
CA THR A 685 11.99 -6.37 1.41
C THR A 685 11.36 -6.88 0.13
N VAL A 686 10.11 -6.49 -0.10
CA VAL A 686 9.35 -6.71 -1.34
C VAL A 686 9.24 -5.39 -2.10
N ASP A 687 9.68 -5.38 -3.36
CA ASP A 687 9.61 -4.23 -4.24
C ASP A 687 8.17 -4.04 -4.78
N ASP A 688 7.87 -2.84 -5.29
CA ASP A 688 6.58 -2.42 -5.88
C ASP A 688 5.37 -2.38 -4.93
N ALA A 689 4.95 -3.54 -4.40
CA ALA A 689 3.74 -3.65 -3.59
C ALA A 689 3.99 -3.35 -2.10
N HIS A 690 5.23 -3.48 -1.62
CA HIS A 690 5.62 -3.26 -0.22
C HIS A 690 4.81 -4.10 0.81
N ASN A 691 4.28 -5.24 0.36
CA ASN A 691 3.53 -6.20 1.17
C ASN A 691 3.67 -7.60 0.57
N PHE A 692 3.29 -8.63 1.32
CA PHE A 692 3.32 -10.02 0.86
C PHE A 692 2.32 -10.89 1.62
N ALA A 693 1.98 -12.04 1.03
CA ALA A 693 1.16 -13.07 1.65
C ALA A 693 1.97 -13.92 2.64
N ALA A 694 1.54 -13.94 3.90
CA ALA A 694 2.10 -14.74 4.98
C ALA A 694 0.96 -15.43 5.76
N ASN A 695 1.05 -16.75 5.92
CA ASN A 695 0.02 -17.60 6.54
C ASN A 695 -1.41 -17.32 6.01
N GLY A 696 -1.55 -17.07 4.70
CA GLY A 696 -2.87 -16.82 4.09
C GLY A 696 -3.47 -15.43 4.36
N ILE A 697 -2.71 -14.46 4.90
CA ILE A 697 -3.11 -13.05 5.03
C ILE A 697 -2.03 -12.11 4.47
N ILE A 698 -2.37 -10.85 4.20
CA ILE A 698 -1.44 -9.86 3.65
C ILE A 698 -0.81 -9.02 4.77
N VAL A 699 0.52 -8.99 4.78
CA VAL A 699 1.35 -8.27 5.76
C VAL A 699 2.35 -7.32 5.09
N SER A 700 2.82 -6.31 5.83
CA SER A 700 3.72 -5.28 5.29
C SER A 700 5.20 -5.69 5.32
N ASN A 701 6.01 -5.17 4.40
CA ASN A 701 7.48 -5.34 4.37
C ASN A 701 8.22 -4.17 5.05
N SER A 702 9.52 -4.31 5.35
CA SER A 702 10.32 -3.26 5.99
C SER A 702 11.06 -2.27 5.07
N GLY A 703 11.24 -1.02 5.53
CA GLY A 703 11.97 0.07 4.86
C GLY A 703 13.28 0.51 5.57
N CYS A 704 14.14 1.23 4.84
CA CYS A 704 15.58 1.37 5.11
C CYS A 704 16.01 2.24 6.32
N THR A 705 16.77 1.57 7.18
CA THR A 705 17.58 1.94 8.35
C THR A 705 18.56 3.16 8.30
N TYR A 706 18.72 4.05 9.30
CA TYR A 706 20.00 4.76 9.48
C TYR A 706 21.06 3.76 9.95
N SER A 707 20.68 2.79 10.81
CA SER A 707 21.51 1.63 11.13
C SER A 707 21.85 0.77 9.91
N GLU A 708 20.94 0.62 8.93
CA GLU A 708 21.28 0.01 7.64
C GLU A 708 22.28 0.89 6.86
N GLY A 709 22.11 2.21 6.85
CA GLY A 709 23.05 3.13 6.22
C GLY A 709 24.50 3.03 6.78
N VAL A 710 24.67 2.60 8.03
CA VAL A 710 26.00 2.29 8.60
C VAL A 710 26.67 1.13 7.86
N SER A 711 25.96 0.04 7.56
CA SER A 711 26.54 -1.11 6.84
C SER A 711 26.93 -0.78 5.40
N TRP A 712 26.25 0.19 4.79
CA TRP A 712 26.58 0.72 3.46
C TRP A 712 27.69 1.77 3.47
N GLY A 713 28.34 2.00 4.62
CA GLY A 713 29.41 2.99 4.75
C GLY A 713 28.93 4.44 4.60
N LYS A 714 27.63 4.72 4.81
CA LYS A 714 27.06 6.07 4.66
C LYS A 714 27.14 6.88 5.94
N PHE A 715 27.00 6.24 7.10
CA PHE A 715 26.92 6.89 8.42
C PHE A 715 27.99 6.37 9.39
N VAL A 716 28.42 7.26 10.29
CA VAL A 716 29.26 6.88 11.44
C VAL A 716 28.38 6.15 12.46
N PRO A 717 28.76 4.94 12.94
CA PRO A 717 28.04 4.25 14.01
C PRO A 717 27.89 5.11 15.27
N ILE A 718 26.82 4.91 16.04
CA ILE A 718 26.63 5.61 17.33
C ILE A 718 27.79 5.30 18.30
N SER A 719 28.30 4.07 18.29
CA SER A 719 29.48 3.65 19.08
C SER A 719 30.77 4.39 18.72
N GLU A 720 30.84 4.99 17.53
CA GLU A 720 31.98 5.77 17.03
C GLU A 720 31.71 7.29 17.08
N GLY A 721 30.65 7.71 17.80
CA GLY A 721 30.31 9.12 17.98
C GLY A 721 29.35 9.70 16.92
N GLY A 722 28.73 8.85 16.09
CA GLY A 722 27.64 9.26 15.21
C GLY A 722 26.40 9.69 16.01
N ARG A 723 25.72 10.76 15.58
CA ARG A 723 24.49 11.27 16.19
C ARG A 723 23.38 11.32 15.15
N GLN A 724 22.35 10.50 15.33
CA GLN A 724 21.31 10.28 14.33
C GLN A 724 19.96 10.29 15.02
N VAL A 725 19.01 11.09 14.52
CA VAL A 725 17.65 11.18 15.07
C VAL A 725 16.65 11.21 13.92
N GLU A 726 15.53 10.53 14.12
CA GLU A 726 14.41 10.51 13.17
C GLU A 726 13.13 10.94 13.86
N VAL A 727 12.44 11.90 13.25
CA VAL A 727 11.19 12.48 13.75
C VAL A 727 10.05 11.98 12.90
N TYR A 728 9.23 11.12 13.49
CA TYR A 728 8.02 10.58 12.86
C TYR A 728 6.86 11.56 13.00
N SER A 729 6.89 12.60 12.18
CA SER A 729 5.91 13.68 12.19
C SER A 729 5.76 14.26 10.80
N ASP A 730 4.61 14.89 10.55
CA ASP A 730 4.45 15.80 9.44
C ASP A 730 5.53 16.90 9.51
N ALA A 731 6.22 17.11 8.38
CA ALA A 731 7.30 18.08 8.27
C ALA A 731 6.78 19.52 8.47
N THR A 732 5.55 19.82 8.06
CA THR A 732 4.93 21.13 8.25
C THR A 732 4.70 21.50 9.72
N ILE A 733 4.79 20.53 10.64
CA ILE A 733 4.66 20.71 12.09
C ILE A 733 6.04 20.68 12.76
N ALA A 734 6.79 19.59 12.59
CA ALA A 734 8.03 19.39 13.34
C ALA A 734 9.18 20.29 12.84
N TRP A 735 9.26 20.52 11.53
CA TRP A 735 10.39 21.24 10.94
C TRP A 735 10.47 22.72 11.38
N PRO A 736 9.37 23.50 11.38
CA PRO A 736 9.40 24.86 11.92
C PRO A 736 9.80 24.91 13.40
N MET A 737 9.31 23.98 14.22
CA MET A 737 9.63 23.92 15.65
C MET A 737 11.12 23.66 15.89
N ILE A 738 11.69 22.67 15.19
CA ILE A 738 13.09 22.30 15.30
C ILE A 738 13.99 23.46 14.86
N VAL A 739 13.75 24.04 13.69
CA VAL A 739 14.56 25.15 13.17
C VAL A 739 14.45 26.38 14.06
N LYS A 740 13.24 26.75 14.49
CA LYS A 740 13.04 27.92 15.36
C LYS A 740 13.71 27.74 16.72
N ALA A 741 13.62 26.55 17.32
CA ALA A 741 14.34 26.24 18.55
C ALA A 741 15.86 26.41 18.36
N VAL A 742 16.44 25.83 17.31
CA VAL A 742 17.89 25.97 17.04
C VAL A 742 18.29 27.43 16.80
N LEU A 743 17.49 28.21 16.04
CA LEU A 743 17.74 29.64 15.85
C LEU A 743 17.72 30.42 17.18
N GLU A 744 16.78 30.13 18.08
CA GLU A 744 16.73 30.74 19.41
C GLU A 744 17.97 30.38 20.26
N ARG A 745 18.42 29.12 20.20
CA ARG A 745 19.63 28.67 20.90
C ARG A 745 20.89 29.36 20.40
N LEU A 746 21.03 29.49 19.08
CA LEU A 746 22.17 30.19 18.46
C LEU A 746 22.12 31.71 18.74
N GLY A 747 20.94 32.29 18.89
CA GLY A 747 20.76 33.71 19.20
C GLY A 747 21.05 34.10 20.65
N LYS A 748 20.93 33.17 21.62
CA LYS A 748 21.20 33.40 23.05
C LYS A 748 22.69 33.57 23.38
N GLU A 749 23.59 33.26 22.44
CA GLU A 749 25.05 33.35 22.62
C GLU A 749 25.70 34.53 21.89
N LYS A 750 24.92 35.40 21.21
CA LYS A 750 25.43 36.60 20.54
C LYS A 750 25.44 37.84 21.41
#